data_AF-A0A2H1KVS2-F1
#
_entry.id   AF-A0A2H1KVS2-F1
#
_cell.length_a   1.000
_cell.length_b   1.000
_cell.length_c   1.000
_cell.angle_alpha   90.00
_cell.angle_beta   90.00
_cell.angle_gamma   90.00
#
_symmetry.space_group_name_H-M   'P 1'
#
loop_
_entity.id
_entity.type
_entity.pdbx_description
1 polymer ?
#
loop_
_entity_poly.entity_id
_entity_poly.type
_entity_poly.pdbx_seq_one_letter_code
_entity_poly.pdbx_strand_id
1 'polypeptide(L)'
;MGSVDGIDCFYVETYLPSTLIPQDVVATGPDDIGMHLLVAPPEGDRVRGLTDRIMAEVIDFCLRPTDHSGRGGHRVIVEPDVRNTGILEKNRAAGFSPVGEVTIMMGEETKQALVSICDREDFEVSELYALVDRDVHVGQAHWGQAHSSQAVDAHPGVGRAHPDGTTPAAYAHLNRDTFAVAQRHLVAKALSEFAHERLIAPVRATCPDAGPDDWELRIDDTGSKNADSSPDAEALTYTFTARVLPLEHWVIDEASIARHRNGIRLELDAQELVVELQDALGIPENLMSTYLEEIASTLASSAFKLVEAVKGYRPDSADLLNAGLQATEAAMTEGHPGFIANNGRIGFSLSDYRKWAPENGCTTRIEWVAATREHSHLSVGVGLDEAAHVDWALSAEERELFDTRIRSAGRKPEDFHLLPVHPWQADHRLAITFAADIARGDLLPLGSGLDEFQPQQSLRTFFNQTRADAPYVKVALAVQNMGFLRGLSPKYMRDTPAINDWIAALIGTDPTFADLGFRVLRERTALGYTGDVYHRTQETNPHRKMLAALWRENPLTGLEPCQKVVTMAALLHRDHRGIAYVSELIRASGHSPQDWVRAYLRAYLHPLVHALLAHDLVFMPHGENLILILDNHVVTGAFMKDIGEEVAVLGHRELPGDVERIRALVPGEEKALSVFTDMFDGVLRHLGGILDSDGVLGAQTFWALVAEVLDRYEAEHPELARGLAGDVDLRAERFAHSCLNRLQLRNTMQMVDIGNQAESLLYAGTMRNPVAR
;
A
#
# COMPACT_ATOMS: atom_id res chain seq x y z
N MET A 1 3.44 -7.21 -28.48
CA MET A 1 2.95 -6.21 -29.46
C MET A 1 4.13 -5.78 -30.29
N GLY A 2 3.97 -5.61 -31.60
CA GLY A 2 5.04 -5.23 -32.51
C GLY A 2 4.70 -3.95 -33.27
N SER A 3 5.72 -3.11 -33.45
CA SER A 3 5.60 -1.82 -34.12
C SER A 3 6.51 -1.74 -35.35
N VAL A 4 6.10 -0.93 -36.32
CA VAL A 4 6.88 -0.56 -37.51
C VAL A 4 6.99 0.95 -37.49
N ASP A 5 8.22 1.47 -37.51
CA ASP A 5 8.53 2.90 -37.37
C ASP A 5 7.88 3.55 -36.13
N GLY A 6 7.78 2.79 -35.02
CA GLY A 6 7.21 3.25 -33.75
C GLY A 6 5.68 3.24 -33.68
N ILE A 7 5.00 2.74 -34.72
CA ILE A 7 3.54 2.59 -34.76
C ILE A 7 3.18 1.12 -34.57
N ASP A 8 2.37 0.82 -33.57
CA ASP A 8 1.87 -0.52 -33.31
C ASP A 8 1.05 -1.02 -34.50
N CYS A 9 1.46 -2.16 -35.09
CA CYS A 9 0.87 -2.66 -36.33
C CYS A 9 0.56 -4.16 -36.31
N PHE A 10 1.09 -4.92 -35.35
CA PHE A 10 0.72 -6.30 -35.16
C PHE A 10 0.81 -6.75 -33.69
N TYR A 11 0.07 -7.81 -33.40
CA TYR A 11 0.07 -8.49 -32.12
C TYR A 11 0.42 -9.96 -32.34
N VAL A 12 1.27 -10.48 -31.47
CA VAL A 12 1.66 -11.89 -31.43
C VAL A 12 1.27 -12.41 -30.06
N GLU A 13 0.50 -13.48 -30.05
CA GLU A 13 0.26 -14.31 -28.88
C GLU A 13 1.08 -15.58 -29.01
N THR A 14 1.76 -16.00 -27.93
CA THR A 14 2.43 -17.30 -27.87
C THR A 14 1.82 -18.14 -26.76
N TYR A 15 1.57 -19.42 -27.00
CA TYR A 15 0.99 -20.36 -26.03
C TYR A 15 1.74 -21.69 -26.04
N LEU A 16 1.47 -22.54 -25.05
CA LEU A 16 1.96 -23.92 -25.04
C LEU A 16 1.05 -24.76 -25.95
N PRO A 17 1.54 -25.37 -27.04
CA PRO A 17 0.68 -26.12 -27.97
C PRO A 17 -0.17 -27.21 -27.32
N SER A 18 0.30 -27.80 -26.21
CA SER A 18 -0.42 -28.83 -25.45
C SER A 18 -1.74 -28.36 -24.84
N THR A 19 -1.99 -27.06 -24.72
CA THR A 19 -3.25 -26.51 -24.20
C THR A 19 -4.36 -26.46 -25.24
N LEU A 20 -4.02 -26.53 -26.53
CA LEU A 20 -4.95 -26.31 -27.63
C LEU A 20 -4.95 -27.43 -28.69
N ILE A 21 -3.79 -28.04 -28.93
CA ILE A 21 -3.58 -29.04 -29.99
C ILE A 21 -3.61 -30.45 -29.36
N PRO A 22 -4.54 -31.31 -29.80
CA PRO A 22 -4.61 -32.70 -29.33
C PRO A 22 -3.32 -33.49 -29.60
N GLN A 23 -2.86 -34.22 -28.58
CA GLN A 23 -1.58 -34.95 -28.59
C GLN A 23 -1.56 -36.12 -29.59
N ASP A 24 -2.72 -36.57 -30.05
CA ASP A 24 -2.87 -37.60 -31.10
C ASP A 24 -2.63 -37.06 -32.51
N VAL A 25 -2.64 -35.73 -32.70
CA VAL A 25 -2.34 -35.08 -33.98
C VAL A 25 -0.87 -34.71 -34.09
N VAL A 26 -0.33 -34.10 -33.04
CA VAL A 26 1.11 -33.82 -32.89
C VAL A 26 1.49 -34.05 -31.44
N ALA A 27 2.51 -34.88 -31.20
CA ALA A 27 3.12 -34.99 -29.88
C ALA A 27 3.90 -33.70 -29.59
N THR A 28 3.47 -32.92 -28.59
CA THR A 28 4.08 -31.62 -28.25
C THR A 28 4.90 -31.72 -26.97
N GLY A 29 6.04 -31.04 -26.91
CA GLY A 29 6.91 -30.93 -25.73
C GLY A 29 6.80 -29.57 -25.03
N PRO A 30 7.43 -29.42 -23.85
CA PRO A 30 7.48 -28.16 -23.10
C PRO A 30 8.27 -27.05 -23.82
N ASP A 31 9.14 -27.43 -24.76
CA ASP A 31 9.97 -26.51 -25.54
C ASP A 31 9.34 -26.12 -26.89
N ASP A 32 8.10 -26.57 -27.17
CA ASP A 32 7.34 -26.19 -28.36
C ASP A 32 6.53 -24.91 -28.10
N ILE A 33 6.44 -24.05 -29.11
CA ILE A 33 5.71 -22.78 -29.02
C ILE A 33 4.57 -22.74 -30.03
N GLY A 34 3.38 -22.43 -29.55
CA GLY A 34 2.23 -22.06 -30.37
C GLY A 34 2.24 -20.56 -30.63
N MET A 35 1.74 -20.11 -31.78
CA MET A 35 1.58 -18.67 -32.03
C MET A 35 0.32 -18.29 -32.79
N HIS A 36 -0.25 -17.13 -32.45
CA HIS A 36 -1.24 -16.41 -33.26
C HIS A 36 -0.71 -15.04 -33.64
N LEU A 37 -0.81 -14.70 -34.93
CA LEU A 37 -0.40 -13.42 -35.48
C LEU A 37 -1.63 -12.64 -35.96
N LEU A 38 -1.84 -11.46 -35.38
CA LEU A 38 -2.88 -10.51 -35.77
C LEU A 38 -2.20 -9.26 -36.31
N VAL A 39 -2.37 -8.98 -37.60
CA VAL A 39 -1.85 -7.76 -38.23
C VAL A 39 -2.99 -6.78 -38.40
N ALA A 40 -2.81 -5.55 -37.90
CA ALA A 40 -3.82 -4.51 -38.00
C ALA A 40 -4.10 -4.17 -39.47
N PRO A 41 -5.36 -3.82 -39.83
CA PRO A 41 -5.65 -3.28 -41.15
C PRO A 41 -4.86 -1.96 -41.32
N PRO A 42 -4.27 -1.70 -42.50
CA PRO A 42 -3.44 -0.52 -42.70
C PRO A 42 -4.27 0.76 -42.62
N GLU A 43 -3.87 1.69 -41.76
CA GLU A 43 -4.34 3.07 -41.76
C GLU A 43 -3.53 3.86 -42.81
N GLY A 44 -3.93 3.78 -44.08
CA GLY A 44 -3.29 4.50 -45.20
C GLY A 44 -2.87 3.62 -46.38
N ASP A 45 -1.82 4.03 -47.08
CA ASP A 45 -1.32 3.31 -48.26
C ASP A 45 -0.77 1.92 -47.87
N ARG A 46 -1.16 0.90 -48.64
CA ARG A 46 -0.70 -0.47 -48.40
C ARG A 46 0.81 -0.58 -48.66
N VAL A 47 1.57 -0.90 -47.62
CA VAL A 47 3.00 -1.22 -47.75
C VAL A 47 3.16 -2.65 -48.27
N ARG A 48 3.63 -2.80 -49.50
CA ARG A 48 3.84 -4.11 -50.13
C ARG A 48 4.93 -4.89 -49.37
N GLY A 49 4.61 -6.12 -48.97
CA GLY A 49 5.56 -7.03 -48.29
C GLY A 49 5.65 -6.83 -46.77
N LEU A 50 4.85 -5.94 -46.18
CA LEU A 50 4.87 -5.67 -44.74
C LEU A 50 4.52 -6.93 -43.91
N THR A 51 3.43 -7.60 -44.26
CA THR A 51 3.00 -8.82 -43.57
C THR A 51 4.03 -9.95 -43.67
N ASP A 52 4.80 -10.02 -44.76
CA ASP A 52 5.87 -11.01 -44.93
C ASP A 52 7.03 -10.74 -43.97
N ARG A 53 7.43 -9.47 -43.81
CA ARG A 53 8.46 -9.07 -42.85
C ARG A 53 8.01 -9.32 -41.41
N ILE A 54 6.76 -8.99 -41.10
CA ILE A 54 6.18 -9.25 -39.78
C ILE A 54 6.21 -10.76 -39.50
N MET A 55 5.73 -11.59 -40.41
CA MET A 55 5.74 -13.04 -40.23
C MET A 55 7.16 -13.58 -40.01
N ALA A 56 8.14 -13.10 -40.79
CA ALA A 56 9.54 -13.49 -40.65
C ALA A 56 10.09 -13.14 -39.27
N GLU A 57 9.91 -11.90 -38.80
CA GLU A 57 10.40 -11.46 -37.49
C GLU A 57 9.72 -12.21 -36.34
N VAL A 58 8.43 -12.55 -36.49
CA VAL A 58 7.66 -13.26 -35.46
C VAL A 58 8.10 -14.71 -35.31
N ILE A 59 8.36 -15.41 -36.41
CA ILE A 59 8.90 -16.78 -36.35
C ILE A 59 10.31 -16.76 -35.78
N ASP A 60 11.15 -15.80 -36.22
CA ASP A 60 12.48 -15.67 -35.66
C ASP A 60 12.43 -15.39 -34.15
N PHE A 61 11.59 -14.46 -33.70
CA PHE A 61 11.33 -14.17 -32.29
C PHE A 61 10.92 -15.41 -31.50
N CYS A 62 10.04 -16.25 -32.04
CA CYS A 62 9.61 -17.47 -31.37
C CYS A 62 10.76 -18.49 -31.20
N LEU A 63 11.57 -18.66 -32.23
CA LEU A 63 12.66 -19.64 -32.26
C LEU A 63 13.97 -19.10 -31.64
N ARG A 64 14.12 -17.78 -31.49
CA ARG A 64 15.38 -17.13 -31.07
C ARG A 64 15.60 -17.38 -29.57
N PRO A 65 16.82 -17.70 -29.12
CA PRO A 65 17.13 -17.90 -27.71
C PRO A 65 16.69 -16.74 -26.80
N THR A 66 16.31 -17.04 -25.56
CA THR A 66 15.80 -16.04 -24.59
C THR A 66 16.84 -15.00 -24.19
N ASP A 67 18.13 -15.39 -24.17
CA ASP A 67 19.27 -14.50 -23.94
C ASP A 67 19.55 -13.55 -25.12
N HIS A 68 18.91 -13.77 -26.27
CA HIS A 68 18.91 -12.89 -27.45
C HIS A 68 17.53 -12.25 -27.69
N SER A 69 16.74 -12.08 -26.61
CA SER A 69 15.42 -11.44 -26.62
C SER A 69 14.34 -12.18 -27.44
N GLY A 70 14.51 -13.49 -27.67
CA GLY A 70 13.47 -14.36 -28.23
C GLY A 70 12.73 -15.20 -27.19
N ARG A 71 11.98 -16.21 -27.63
CA ARG A 71 11.21 -17.13 -26.75
C ARG A 71 11.84 -18.50 -26.54
N GLY A 72 12.89 -18.83 -27.30
CA GLY A 72 13.68 -20.07 -27.14
C GLY A 72 12.96 -21.35 -27.56
N GLY A 73 11.93 -21.28 -28.40
CA GLY A 73 11.19 -22.46 -28.85
C GLY A 73 12.03 -23.36 -29.75
N HIS A 74 11.93 -24.68 -29.57
CA HIS A 74 12.57 -25.67 -30.44
C HIS A 74 11.90 -25.71 -31.82
N ARG A 75 10.57 -25.57 -31.86
CA ARG A 75 9.75 -25.45 -33.07
C ARG A 75 8.49 -24.65 -32.80
N VAL A 76 7.94 -24.05 -33.84
CA VAL A 76 6.68 -23.32 -33.82
C VAL A 76 5.57 -24.20 -34.39
N ILE A 77 4.43 -24.25 -33.71
CA ILE A 77 3.26 -25.02 -34.12
C ILE A 77 2.07 -24.08 -34.28
N VAL A 78 1.36 -24.16 -35.40
CA VAL A 78 0.20 -23.30 -35.69
C VAL A 78 -0.97 -24.11 -36.21
N GLU A 79 -2.17 -23.64 -35.96
CA GLU A 79 -3.43 -24.30 -36.35
C GLU A 79 -4.41 -23.32 -37.02
N PRO A 80 -4.04 -22.80 -38.21
CA PRO A 80 -4.95 -21.98 -39.02
C PRO A 80 -6.19 -22.75 -39.45
N ASP A 81 -7.32 -22.05 -39.60
CA ASP A 81 -8.53 -22.64 -40.20
C ASP A 81 -8.23 -23.13 -41.62
N VAL A 82 -8.66 -24.35 -41.97
CA VAL A 82 -8.44 -24.99 -43.27
C VAL A 82 -8.96 -24.16 -44.45
N ARG A 83 -9.92 -23.26 -44.20
CA ARG A 83 -10.52 -22.36 -45.21
C ARG A 83 -9.71 -21.09 -45.43
N ASN A 84 -8.78 -20.75 -44.53
CA ASN A 84 -7.98 -19.53 -44.62
C ASN A 84 -6.76 -19.75 -45.54
N THR A 85 -7.00 -19.74 -46.85
CA THR A 85 -5.94 -19.98 -47.85
C THR A 85 -4.81 -18.96 -47.78
N GLY A 86 -5.09 -17.72 -47.37
CA GLY A 86 -4.09 -16.65 -47.26
C GLY A 86 -3.04 -16.91 -46.18
N ILE A 87 -3.46 -17.33 -44.97
CA ILE A 87 -2.49 -17.70 -43.92
C ILE A 87 -1.79 -19.02 -44.24
N LEU A 88 -2.46 -19.98 -44.90
CA LEU A 88 -1.84 -21.24 -45.31
C LEU A 88 -0.69 -21.01 -46.30
N GLU A 89 -0.89 -20.13 -47.29
CA GLU A 89 0.19 -19.73 -48.21
C GLU A 89 1.33 -19.00 -47.49
N LYS A 90 1.00 -18.16 -46.49
CA LYS A 90 1.99 -17.44 -45.68
C LYS A 90 2.84 -18.39 -44.84
N ASN A 91 2.19 -19.33 -44.16
CA ASN A 91 2.84 -20.36 -43.36
C ASN A 91 3.78 -21.19 -44.24
N ARG A 92 3.33 -21.61 -45.44
CA ARG A 92 4.19 -22.32 -46.39
C ARG A 92 5.40 -21.49 -46.81
N ALA A 93 5.23 -20.20 -47.10
CA ALA A 93 6.35 -19.32 -47.46
C ALA A 93 7.36 -19.17 -46.30
N ALA A 94 6.88 -19.29 -45.07
CA ALA A 94 7.67 -19.19 -43.85
C ALA A 94 8.24 -20.53 -43.35
N GLY A 95 8.13 -21.62 -44.13
CA GLY A 95 8.74 -22.91 -43.80
C GLY A 95 7.84 -23.91 -43.06
N PHE A 96 6.57 -23.57 -42.78
CA PHE A 96 5.68 -24.50 -42.11
C PHE A 96 5.27 -25.67 -43.00
N SER A 97 5.39 -26.89 -42.44
CA SER A 97 4.95 -28.14 -43.05
C SER A 97 3.65 -28.65 -42.37
N PRO A 98 2.61 -29.01 -43.13
CA PRO A 98 1.35 -29.51 -42.57
C PRO A 98 1.51 -30.92 -42.00
N VAL A 99 0.87 -31.18 -40.86
CA VAL A 99 0.93 -32.47 -40.16
C VAL A 99 -0.42 -33.20 -40.18
N GLY A 100 -1.52 -32.50 -39.88
CA GLY A 100 -2.85 -33.11 -39.84
C GLY A 100 -3.96 -32.11 -39.57
N GLU A 101 -5.19 -32.48 -39.93
CA GLU A 101 -6.38 -31.68 -39.65
C GLU A 101 -7.02 -32.08 -38.33
N VAL A 102 -7.53 -31.09 -37.59
CA VAL A 102 -8.16 -31.30 -36.29
C VAL A 102 -9.32 -30.33 -36.07
N THR A 103 -10.34 -30.79 -35.35
CA THR A 103 -11.44 -29.94 -34.90
C THR A 103 -11.09 -29.35 -33.53
N ILE A 104 -11.03 -28.02 -33.43
CA ILE A 104 -10.71 -27.30 -32.20
C ILE A 104 -11.93 -26.50 -31.73
N MET A 105 -12.23 -26.60 -30.43
CA MET A 105 -13.25 -25.79 -29.75
C MET A 105 -12.69 -24.40 -29.42
N MET A 106 -13.42 -23.35 -29.80
CA MET A 106 -13.12 -21.96 -29.45
C MET A 106 -14.36 -21.37 -28.74
N GLY A 107 -14.44 -21.56 -27.42
CA GLY A 107 -15.65 -21.22 -26.67
C GLY A 107 -16.82 -22.12 -27.06
N GLU A 108 -17.93 -21.53 -27.54
CA GLU A 108 -19.12 -22.26 -28.02
C GLU A 108 -19.03 -22.66 -29.51
N GLU A 109 -17.99 -22.25 -30.24
CA GLU A 109 -17.82 -22.52 -31.67
C GLU A 109 -16.73 -23.57 -31.96
N THR A 110 -16.76 -24.18 -33.15
CA THR A 110 -15.74 -25.13 -33.62
C THR A 110 -15.08 -24.64 -34.91
N LYS A 111 -13.74 -24.77 -34.99
CA LYS A 111 -12.98 -24.60 -36.23
C LYS A 111 -12.35 -25.91 -36.69
N GLN A 112 -12.28 -26.13 -38.01
CA GLN A 112 -11.42 -27.14 -38.62
C GLN A 112 -10.07 -26.50 -38.89
N ALA A 113 -9.01 -26.99 -38.26
CA ALA A 113 -7.68 -26.41 -38.32
C ALA A 113 -6.67 -27.37 -38.96
N LEU A 114 -5.77 -26.85 -39.80
CA LEU A 114 -4.64 -27.60 -40.35
C LEU A 114 -3.40 -27.36 -39.49
N VAL A 115 -3.07 -28.29 -38.60
CA VAL A 115 -1.88 -28.19 -37.76
C VAL A 115 -0.63 -28.25 -38.63
N SER A 116 0.24 -27.25 -38.50
CA SER A 116 1.50 -27.13 -39.25
C SER A 116 2.65 -26.80 -38.31
N ILE A 117 3.84 -27.27 -38.64
CA ILE A 117 5.04 -27.13 -37.80
C ILE A 117 6.17 -26.47 -38.61
N CYS A 118 6.96 -25.61 -37.97
CA CYS A 118 8.20 -25.07 -38.50
C CYS A 118 9.26 -25.07 -37.41
N ASP A 119 10.39 -25.75 -37.61
CA ASP A 119 11.57 -25.60 -36.75
C ASP A 119 12.56 -24.55 -37.28
N ARG A 120 13.72 -24.43 -36.63
CA ARG A 120 14.78 -23.50 -37.04
C ARG A 120 15.33 -23.83 -38.41
N GLU A 121 15.58 -25.11 -38.73
CA GLU A 121 16.15 -25.52 -40.01
C GLU A 121 15.14 -25.27 -41.14
N ASP A 122 13.86 -25.60 -40.90
CA ASP A 122 12.75 -25.33 -41.81
C ASP A 122 12.62 -23.82 -42.12
N PHE A 123 12.70 -22.98 -41.08
CA PHE A 123 12.59 -21.53 -41.26
C PHE A 123 13.78 -20.98 -42.03
N GLU A 124 15.02 -21.41 -41.73
CA GLU A 124 16.24 -20.90 -42.37
C GLU A 124 16.33 -21.17 -43.88
N VAL A 125 15.68 -22.23 -44.37
CA VAL A 125 15.60 -22.54 -45.81
C VAL A 125 14.32 -21.99 -46.48
N SER A 126 13.47 -21.30 -45.73
CA SER A 126 12.20 -20.75 -46.21
C SER A 126 12.36 -19.48 -47.07
N GLU A 127 11.31 -19.12 -47.82
CA GLU A 127 11.30 -17.91 -48.65
C GLU A 127 11.38 -16.63 -47.80
N LEU A 128 10.89 -16.67 -46.56
CA LEU A 128 10.79 -15.48 -45.69
C LEU A 128 12.02 -15.22 -44.82
N TYR A 129 12.94 -16.20 -44.66
CA TYR A 129 14.12 -16.02 -43.80
C TYR A 129 15.01 -14.84 -44.20
N ALA A 130 15.12 -14.58 -45.50
CA ALA A 130 15.91 -13.48 -46.04
C ALA A 130 15.42 -12.08 -45.60
N LEU A 131 14.26 -11.98 -44.94
CA LEU A 131 13.68 -10.73 -44.46
C LEU A 131 14.04 -10.38 -43.00
N VAL A 132 14.69 -11.29 -42.26
CA VAL A 132 15.13 -11.03 -40.89
C VAL A 132 16.43 -10.21 -40.93
N ASP A 133 16.35 -8.94 -40.53
CA ASP A 133 17.45 -7.99 -40.61
C ASP A 133 18.37 -8.14 -39.39
N ARG A 134 19.65 -8.49 -39.59
CA ARG A 134 20.58 -8.83 -38.49
C ARG A 134 21.38 -7.64 -37.93
N ASP A 135 21.21 -6.41 -38.43
CA ASP A 135 22.03 -5.27 -38.01
C ASP A 135 21.22 -3.96 -37.91
N VAL A 136 20.63 -3.66 -36.74
CA VAL A 136 20.27 -2.28 -36.37
C VAL A 136 20.65 -1.99 -34.91
N HIS A 137 21.80 -1.34 -34.75
CA HIS A 137 22.22 -0.62 -33.55
C HIS A 137 21.36 0.64 -33.34
N VAL A 138 20.97 0.88 -32.09
CA VAL A 138 20.22 2.05 -31.61
C VAL A 138 20.97 3.35 -31.93
N GLY A 139 20.35 4.24 -32.71
CA GLY A 139 20.85 5.57 -33.03
C GLY A 139 19.74 6.62 -32.96
N GLN A 140 19.89 7.54 -32.01
CA GLN A 140 19.05 8.71 -31.76
C GLN A 140 18.85 9.60 -33.01
N ALA A 141 17.65 10.16 -33.19
CA ALA A 141 17.49 11.46 -33.84
C ALA A 141 16.18 12.17 -33.45
N HIS A 142 16.36 13.37 -32.90
CA HIS A 142 15.40 14.46 -32.70
C HIS A 142 14.60 14.82 -33.95
N TRP A 143 13.33 15.23 -33.80
CA TRP A 143 12.62 16.37 -34.45
C TRP A 143 11.32 16.59 -33.64
N GLY A 144 10.81 17.78 -33.30
CA GLY A 144 10.81 19.07 -33.96
C GLY A 144 9.35 19.56 -33.99
N GLN A 145 9.05 20.64 -33.27
CA GLN A 145 7.73 21.30 -33.17
C GLN A 145 7.18 21.75 -34.54
N ALA A 146 5.85 21.69 -34.75
CA ALA A 146 5.03 22.85 -35.17
C ALA A 146 3.56 22.49 -35.50
N HIS A 147 2.65 23.14 -34.76
CA HIS A 147 1.43 23.84 -35.19
C HIS A 147 0.34 23.14 -36.05
N SER A 148 -0.85 22.95 -35.47
CA SER A 148 -2.09 23.75 -35.71
C SER A 148 -3.00 23.12 -36.77
N SER A 149 -4.33 23.11 -36.76
CA SER A 149 -5.41 23.57 -35.88
C SER A 149 -6.74 23.21 -36.56
N GLN A 150 -7.82 22.96 -35.79
CA GLN A 150 -9.25 23.11 -36.14
C GLN A 150 -9.83 22.14 -37.21
N ALA A 151 -11.09 21.70 -37.24
CA ALA A 151 -12.33 21.90 -36.47
C ALA A 151 -13.32 20.75 -36.89
N VAL A 152 -14.06 20.11 -35.98
CA VAL A 152 -15.51 20.28 -35.67
C VAL A 152 -16.51 19.53 -36.59
N ASP A 153 -17.33 18.71 -35.92
CA ASP A 153 -18.70 18.19 -36.19
C ASP A 153 -18.99 17.09 -37.22
N ALA A 154 -19.53 15.95 -36.72
CA ALA A 154 -20.88 15.46 -37.04
C ALA A 154 -21.26 14.16 -36.27
N HIS A 155 -22.29 14.23 -35.42
CA HIS A 155 -23.23 13.11 -35.15
C HIS A 155 -24.47 13.30 -36.06
N PRO A 156 -25.44 12.35 -36.24
CA PRO A 156 -25.76 11.16 -35.43
C PRO A 156 -26.12 9.88 -36.23
N GLY A 157 -26.25 8.72 -35.57
CA GLY A 157 -26.81 7.52 -36.23
C GLY A 157 -26.79 6.23 -35.41
N VAL A 158 -27.95 5.87 -34.88
CA VAL A 158 -28.33 4.66 -34.12
C VAL A 158 -27.85 3.33 -34.73
N GLY A 159 -27.28 2.46 -33.89
CA GLY A 159 -27.57 1.02 -33.90
C GLY A 159 -26.48 0.07 -34.39
N ARG A 160 -25.76 -0.55 -33.44
CA ARG A 160 -25.59 -2.02 -33.27
C ARG A 160 -24.55 -2.30 -32.19
N ALA A 161 -24.88 -3.21 -31.27
CA ALA A 161 -23.99 -3.68 -30.22
C ALA A 161 -22.74 -4.33 -30.83
N HIS A 162 -21.56 -3.85 -30.38
CA HIS A 162 -20.26 -4.46 -30.63
C HIS A 162 -20.03 -5.61 -29.64
N PRO A 163 -19.64 -6.82 -30.10
CA PRO A 163 -19.02 -7.82 -29.23
C PRO A 163 -17.50 -7.57 -29.16
N ASP A 164 -16.89 -8.01 -28.06
CA ASP A 164 -15.46 -8.00 -27.70
C ASP A 164 -14.91 -6.73 -27.02
N GLY A 165 -15.42 -6.46 -25.81
CA GLY A 165 -14.91 -5.41 -24.94
C GLY A 165 -13.66 -5.84 -24.16
N THR A 166 -12.47 -5.64 -24.74
CA THR A 166 -11.24 -5.65 -23.94
C THR A 166 -11.23 -4.42 -23.02
N THR A 167 -11.14 -4.62 -21.71
CA THR A 167 -11.00 -3.54 -20.72
C THR A 167 -9.86 -2.60 -21.13
N PRO A 168 -10.08 -1.27 -21.22
CA PRO A 168 -9.01 -0.35 -21.64
C PRO A 168 -7.78 -0.47 -20.73
N ALA A 169 -6.58 -0.30 -21.29
CA ALA A 169 -5.30 -0.51 -20.58
C ALA A 169 -5.18 0.27 -19.26
N ALA A 170 -5.85 1.43 -19.14
CA ALA A 170 -5.94 2.17 -17.88
C ALA A 170 -6.55 1.35 -16.73
N TYR A 171 -7.52 0.49 -17.04
CA TYR A 171 -8.26 -0.33 -16.08
C TYR A 171 -7.81 -1.79 -16.06
N ALA A 172 -6.70 -2.15 -16.73
CA ALA A 172 -6.23 -3.54 -16.82
C ALA A 172 -5.93 -4.22 -15.46
N HIS A 173 -5.68 -3.42 -14.42
CA HIS A 173 -5.52 -3.93 -13.05
C HIS A 173 -6.83 -4.49 -12.46
N LEU A 174 -7.99 -4.09 -13.00
CA LEU A 174 -9.32 -4.57 -12.62
C LEU A 174 -9.74 -5.76 -13.51
N ASN A 175 -8.91 -6.80 -13.54
CA ASN A 175 -9.27 -8.05 -14.21
C ASN A 175 -9.92 -9.03 -13.22
N ARG A 176 -10.73 -9.95 -13.75
CA ARG A 176 -11.55 -10.87 -12.95
C ARG A 176 -10.72 -11.72 -11.97
N ASP A 177 -9.60 -12.27 -12.41
CA ASP A 177 -8.86 -13.29 -11.67
C ASP A 177 -8.16 -12.71 -10.45
N THR A 178 -7.39 -11.62 -10.63
CA THR A 178 -6.72 -10.96 -9.50
C THR A 178 -7.73 -10.25 -8.59
N PHE A 179 -8.82 -9.73 -9.15
CA PHE A 179 -9.85 -9.08 -8.34
C PHE A 179 -10.61 -10.08 -7.45
N ALA A 180 -10.82 -11.31 -7.91
CA ALA A 180 -11.42 -12.37 -7.09
C ALA A 180 -10.54 -12.74 -5.87
N VAL A 181 -9.21 -12.72 -6.02
CA VAL A 181 -8.28 -12.90 -4.91
C VAL A 181 -8.36 -11.73 -3.94
N ALA A 182 -8.38 -10.48 -4.45
CA ALA A 182 -8.52 -9.28 -3.62
C ALA A 182 -9.84 -9.27 -2.83
N GLN A 183 -10.96 -9.65 -3.47
CA GLN A 183 -12.27 -9.78 -2.82
C GLN A 183 -12.24 -10.83 -1.70
N ARG A 184 -11.72 -12.02 -1.99
CA ARG A 184 -11.62 -13.10 -1.01
C ARG A 184 -10.80 -12.70 0.21
N HIS A 185 -9.65 -12.08 -0.01
CA HIS A 185 -8.78 -11.61 1.07
C HIS A 185 -9.47 -10.52 1.92
N LEU A 186 -10.11 -9.53 1.29
CA LEU A 186 -10.77 -8.46 2.03
C LEU A 186 -12.01 -8.96 2.79
N VAL A 187 -12.75 -9.93 2.24
CA VAL A 187 -13.84 -10.62 2.95
C VAL A 187 -13.31 -11.41 4.14
N ALA A 188 -12.19 -12.15 3.98
CA ALA A 188 -11.55 -12.86 5.08
C ALA A 188 -11.15 -11.90 6.20
N LYS A 189 -10.50 -10.79 5.85
CA LYS A 189 -10.11 -9.75 6.79
C LYS A 189 -11.33 -9.13 7.50
N ALA A 190 -12.39 -8.81 6.76
CA ALA A 190 -13.64 -8.28 7.31
C ALA A 190 -14.28 -9.25 8.31
N LEU A 191 -14.42 -10.52 7.96
CA LEU A 191 -14.95 -11.54 8.86
C LEU A 191 -14.07 -11.70 10.11
N SER A 192 -12.74 -11.69 9.96
CA SER A 192 -11.80 -11.79 11.09
C SER A 192 -11.93 -10.60 12.05
N GLU A 193 -11.76 -9.37 11.54
CA GLU A 193 -11.67 -8.20 12.40
C GLU A 193 -13.04 -7.76 12.92
N PHE A 194 -14.14 -7.97 12.16
CA PHE A 194 -15.48 -7.73 12.71
C PHE A 194 -15.87 -8.76 13.78
N ALA A 195 -15.43 -10.02 13.65
CA ALA A 195 -15.64 -11.02 14.70
C ALA A 195 -14.78 -10.71 15.93
N HIS A 196 -13.51 -10.32 15.73
CA HIS A 196 -12.64 -9.83 16.78
C HIS A 196 -13.29 -8.65 17.52
N GLU A 197 -13.74 -7.60 16.83
CA GLU A 197 -14.41 -6.44 17.45
C GLU A 197 -15.85 -6.72 17.91
N ARG A 198 -16.30 -7.98 17.86
CA ARG A 198 -17.63 -8.44 18.29
C ARG A 198 -18.78 -7.69 17.61
N LEU A 199 -18.56 -7.25 16.38
CA LEU A 199 -19.58 -6.67 15.49
C LEU A 199 -20.42 -7.78 14.86
N ILE A 200 -19.81 -8.93 14.63
CA ILE A 200 -20.47 -10.16 14.22
C ILE A 200 -20.12 -11.29 15.19
N ALA A 201 -20.93 -12.35 15.18
CA ALA A 201 -20.74 -13.51 16.05
C ALA A 201 -20.88 -14.81 15.25
N PRO A 202 -19.83 -15.23 14.50
CA PRO A 202 -19.82 -16.54 13.85
C PRO A 202 -19.99 -17.67 14.89
N VAL A 203 -20.76 -18.69 14.52
CA VAL A 203 -21.00 -19.88 15.35
C VAL A 203 -20.38 -21.11 14.69
N ARG A 204 -20.22 -22.20 15.45
CA ARG A 204 -19.73 -23.46 14.87
C ARG A 204 -20.74 -23.99 13.86
N ALA A 205 -20.25 -24.45 12.70
CA ALA A 205 -21.09 -25.03 11.67
C ALA A 205 -21.81 -26.28 12.21
N THR A 206 -23.08 -26.44 11.86
CA THR A 206 -23.95 -27.50 12.40
C THR A 206 -24.26 -28.62 11.39
N CYS A 207 -23.69 -28.56 10.19
CA CYS A 207 -23.93 -29.59 9.18
C CYS A 207 -23.28 -30.93 9.58
N PRO A 208 -23.82 -32.08 9.14
CA PRO A 208 -23.36 -33.41 9.58
C PRO A 208 -21.88 -33.70 9.31
N ASP A 209 -21.30 -33.06 8.29
CA ASP A 209 -19.91 -33.23 7.88
C ASP A 209 -18.98 -32.12 8.42
N ALA A 210 -19.47 -31.23 9.29
CA ALA A 210 -18.69 -30.13 9.84
C ALA A 210 -17.54 -30.61 10.74
N GLY A 211 -16.34 -30.15 10.44
CA GLY A 211 -15.16 -30.29 11.27
C GLY A 211 -15.18 -29.39 12.51
N PRO A 212 -14.26 -29.61 13.47
CA PRO A 212 -14.15 -28.82 14.69
C PRO A 212 -13.64 -27.39 14.47
N ASP A 213 -13.21 -27.03 13.26
CA ASP A 213 -12.75 -25.69 12.91
C ASP A 213 -13.68 -25.02 11.88
N ASP A 214 -14.84 -25.61 11.59
CA ASP A 214 -15.81 -25.07 10.65
C ASP A 214 -16.77 -24.11 11.35
N TRP A 215 -16.94 -22.93 10.77
CA TRP A 215 -17.76 -21.83 11.28
C TRP A 215 -18.79 -21.37 10.24
N GLU A 216 -19.91 -20.86 10.74
CA GLU A 216 -20.96 -20.23 9.96
C GLU A 216 -21.36 -18.88 10.56
N LEU A 217 -21.59 -17.88 9.70
CA LEU A 217 -22.23 -16.61 10.03
C LEU A 217 -23.54 -16.53 9.23
N ARG A 218 -24.66 -16.43 9.94
CA ARG A 218 -25.98 -16.24 9.34
C ARG A 218 -26.38 -14.77 9.48
N ILE A 219 -26.84 -14.20 8.37
CA ILE A 219 -27.31 -12.83 8.28
C ILE A 219 -28.77 -12.89 7.84
N ASP A 220 -29.66 -12.38 8.70
CA ASP A 220 -31.09 -12.30 8.40
C ASP A 220 -31.31 -11.17 7.39
N ASP A 221 -32.03 -11.43 6.29
CA ASP A 221 -32.35 -10.39 5.30
C ASP A 221 -33.43 -9.44 5.87
N THR A 222 -32.97 -8.39 6.56
CA THR A 222 -33.83 -7.29 7.04
C THR A 222 -33.98 -6.16 6.01
N GLY A 223 -33.23 -6.21 4.90
CA GLY A 223 -32.96 -5.07 4.03
C GLY A 223 -33.80 -5.00 2.75
N SER A 224 -34.40 -6.10 2.29
CA SER A 224 -35.29 -6.04 1.13
C SER A 224 -36.61 -5.36 1.51
N LYS A 225 -36.80 -4.09 1.10
CA LYS A 225 -38.11 -3.40 1.11
C LYS A 225 -39.21 -4.11 0.29
N ASN A 226 -38.89 -5.26 -0.33
CA ASN A 226 -39.81 -6.15 -1.05
C ASN A 226 -39.94 -7.55 -0.40
N ALA A 227 -39.41 -7.79 0.80
CA ALA A 227 -39.63 -9.06 1.49
C ALA A 227 -41.04 -9.07 2.07
N ASP A 228 -41.94 -9.79 1.40
CA ASP A 228 -43.16 -10.29 2.03
C ASP A 228 -42.77 -10.99 3.33
N SER A 229 -43.47 -10.66 4.42
CA SER A 229 -43.31 -11.23 5.75
C SER A 229 -43.74 -12.70 5.77
N SER A 230 -43.00 -13.55 5.08
CA SER A 230 -43.06 -15.00 5.18
C SER A 230 -42.10 -15.46 6.27
N PRO A 231 -42.46 -16.45 7.10
CA PRO A 231 -41.56 -17.06 8.08
C PRO A 231 -40.37 -17.82 7.46
N ASP A 232 -40.31 -17.93 6.12
CA ASP A 232 -39.17 -18.43 5.33
C ASP A 232 -38.29 -17.28 4.79
N ALA A 233 -37.99 -16.27 5.59
CA ALA A 233 -37.09 -15.18 5.16
C ALA A 233 -35.71 -15.74 4.77
N GLU A 234 -35.25 -15.35 3.59
CA GLU A 234 -34.10 -15.89 2.87
C GLU A 234 -32.76 -15.56 3.56
N ALA A 235 -32.33 -16.43 4.49
CA ALA A 235 -31.08 -16.20 5.22
C ALA A 235 -29.85 -16.34 4.32
N LEU A 236 -28.97 -15.35 4.39
CA LEU A 236 -27.65 -15.41 3.79
C LEU A 236 -26.66 -16.04 4.79
N THR A 237 -25.82 -16.95 4.30
CA THR A 237 -24.85 -17.65 5.15
C THR A 237 -23.45 -17.55 4.56
N TYR A 238 -22.49 -17.14 5.39
CA TYR A 238 -21.06 -17.30 5.13
C TYR A 238 -20.53 -18.49 5.91
N THR A 239 -19.79 -19.38 5.26
CA THR A 239 -19.13 -20.53 5.89
C THR A 239 -17.63 -20.47 5.64
N PHE A 240 -16.83 -20.82 6.64
CA PHE A 240 -15.37 -20.79 6.55
C PHE A 240 -14.74 -21.64 7.66
N THR A 241 -13.49 -22.05 7.47
CA THR A 241 -12.70 -22.70 8.52
C THR A 241 -11.78 -21.69 9.19
N ALA A 242 -11.71 -21.72 10.52
CA ALA A 242 -10.90 -20.78 11.27
C ALA A 242 -10.40 -21.34 12.61
N ARG A 243 -9.21 -20.88 13.02
CA ARG A 243 -8.68 -21.07 14.38
C ARG A 243 -8.74 -19.76 15.12
N VAL A 244 -9.25 -19.79 16.35
CA VAL A 244 -9.31 -18.60 17.22
C VAL A 244 -8.13 -18.63 18.20
N LEU A 245 -7.18 -17.73 17.99
CA LEU A 245 -5.96 -17.57 18.79
C LEU A 245 -6.21 -16.60 19.97
N PRO A 246 -5.24 -16.43 20.91
CA PRO A 246 -5.36 -15.44 21.98
C PRO A 246 -5.65 -14.03 21.44
N LEU A 247 -6.29 -13.20 22.27
CA LEU A 247 -6.90 -11.91 21.88
C LEU A 247 -8.03 -12.03 20.84
N GLU A 248 -8.76 -13.16 20.86
CA GLU A 248 -9.91 -13.37 19.96
C GLU A 248 -9.53 -13.15 18.49
N HIS A 249 -8.30 -13.56 18.12
CA HIS A 249 -7.80 -13.41 16.76
C HIS A 249 -8.26 -14.57 15.88
N TRP A 250 -9.05 -14.26 14.87
CA TRP A 250 -9.62 -15.23 13.94
C TRP A 250 -8.67 -15.46 12.76
N VAL A 251 -7.90 -16.53 12.81
CA VAL A 251 -7.11 -16.97 11.65
C VAL A 251 -8.01 -17.79 10.74
N ILE A 252 -8.54 -17.12 9.70
CA ILE A 252 -9.45 -17.71 8.71
C ILE A 252 -8.63 -18.26 7.53
N ASP A 253 -8.92 -19.49 7.10
CA ASP A 253 -8.45 -19.99 5.81
C ASP A 253 -9.26 -19.34 4.68
N GLU A 254 -8.65 -18.43 3.94
CA GLU A 254 -9.30 -17.67 2.87
C GLU A 254 -9.93 -18.57 1.79
N ALA A 255 -9.31 -19.72 1.49
CA ALA A 255 -9.78 -20.63 0.45
C ALA A 255 -11.08 -21.33 0.85
N SER A 256 -11.31 -21.50 2.16
CA SER A 256 -12.50 -22.15 2.70
C SER A 256 -13.77 -21.28 2.63
N ILE A 257 -13.62 -19.97 2.44
CA ILE A 257 -14.75 -19.03 2.52
C ILE A 257 -15.72 -19.27 1.36
N ALA A 258 -16.98 -19.50 1.72
CA ALA A 258 -18.09 -19.61 0.80
C ALA A 258 -19.30 -18.80 1.30
N ARG A 259 -19.97 -18.13 0.37
CA ARG A 259 -21.19 -17.35 0.59
C ARG A 259 -22.36 -18.04 -0.08
N HIS A 260 -23.47 -18.20 0.63
CA HIS A 260 -24.66 -18.88 0.13
C HIS A 260 -25.92 -18.07 0.42
N ARG A 261 -26.86 -18.06 -0.53
CA ARG A 261 -28.23 -17.59 -0.32
C ARG A 261 -29.18 -18.70 -0.73
N ASN A 262 -30.05 -19.15 0.18
CA ASN A 262 -31.00 -20.24 -0.06
C ASN A 262 -30.34 -21.52 -0.62
N GLY A 263 -29.14 -21.85 -0.13
CA GLY A 263 -28.35 -23.00 -0.60
C GLY A 263 -27.65 -22.81 -1.95
N ILE A 264 -27.85 -21.68 -2.63
CA ILE A 264 -27.15 -21.32 -3.86
C ILE A 264 -25.86 -20.60 -3.50
N ARG A 265 -24.72 -21.08 -4.01
CA ARG A 265 -23.42 -20.43 -3.82
C ARG A 265 -23.33 -19.14 -4.63
N LEU A 266 -22.89 -18.08 -3.98
CA LEU A 266 -22.65 -16.76 -4.55
C LEU A 266 -21.15 -16.46 -4.59
N GLU A 267 -20.76 -15.53 -5.45
CA GLU A 267 -19.41 -14.96 -5.45
C GLU A 267 -19.19 -14.10 -4.19
N LEU A 268 -17.94 -14.03 -3.75
CA LEU A 268 -17.56 -13.17 -2.63
C LEU A 268 -17.46 -11.71 -3.09
N ASP A 269 -18.05 -10.82 -2.31
CA ASP A 269 -17.98 -9.39 -2.56
C ASP A 269 -17.95 -8.64 -1.22
N ALA A 270 -16.86 -7.92 -0.96
CA ALA A 270 -16.65 -7.20 0.29
C ALA A 270 -17.57 -5.99 0.44
N GLN A 271 -17.99 -5.35 -0.66
CA GLN A 271 -18.96 -4.26 -0.60
C GLN A 271 -20.35 -4.79 -0.28
N GLU A 272 -20.75 -5.92 -0.90
CA GLU A 272 -22.01 -6.56 -0.55
C GLU A 272 -22.02 -7.06 0.90
N LEU A 273 -20.92 -7.64 1.40
CA LEU A 273 -20.80 -8.04 2.81
C LEU A 273 -21.05 -6.86 3.77
N VAL A 274 -20.51 -5.68 3.46
CA VAL A 274 -20.72 -4.47 4.28
C VAL A 274 -22.19 -4.03 4.27
N VAL A 275 -22.84 -4.07 3.10
CA VAL A 275 -24.28 -3.75 2.99
C VAL A 275 -25.13 -4.77 3.75
N GLU A 276 -24.82 -6.05 3.61
CA GLU A 276 -25.50 -7.15 4.31
C GLU A 276 -25.37 -7.04 5.82
N LEU A 277 -24.24 -6.52 6.31
CA LEU A 277 -23.98 -6.30 7.72
C LEU A 277 -24.29 -4.86 8.19
N GLN A 278 -24.89 -3.99 7.37
CA GLN A 278 -25.05 -2.57 7.69
C GLN A 278 -25.63 -2.32 9.09
N ASP A 279 -26.72 -3.02 9.43
CA ASP A 279 -27.39 -2.89 10.74
C ASP A 279 -26.47 -3.35 11.89
N ALA A 280 -25.75 -4.46 11.70
CA ALA A 280 -24.81 -5.00 12.69
C ALA A 280 -23.58 -4.11 12.88
N LEU A 281 -23.09 -3.50 11.79
CA LEU A 281 -21.95 -2.59 11.79
C LEU A 281 -22.29 -1.20 12.34
N GLY A 282 -23.59 -0.85 12.39
CA GLY A 282 -24.05 0.45 12.89
C GLY A 282 -23.59 1.63 12.05
N ILE A 283 -23.38 1.43 10.73
CA ILE A 283 -22.92 2.47 9.81
C ILE A 283 -24.07 3.46 9.57
N PRO A 284 -23.90 4.77 9.84
CA PRO A 284 -24.90 5.76 9.51
C PRO A 284 -25.20 5.80 8.00
N GLU A 285 -26.47 5.81 7.62
CA GLU A 285 -26.90 5.78 6.20
C GLU A 285 -26.25 6.88 5.35
N ASN A 286 -26.05 8.08 5.92
CA ASN A 286 -25.43 9.20 5.22
C ASN A 286 -23.90 9.06 5.02
N LEU A 287 -23.27 8.04 5.61
CA LEU A 287 -21.85 7.72 5.47
C LEU A 287 -21.60 6.39 4.75
N MET A 288 -22.65 5.59 4.52
CA MET A 288 -22.53 4.27 3.88
C MET A 288 -21.87 4.37 2.50
N SER A 289 -22.31 5.29 1.65
CA SER A 289 -21.73 5.46 0.32
C SER A 289 -20.23 5.80 0.35
N THR A 290 -19.82 6.67 1.27
CA THR A 290 -18.40 7.02 1.45
C THR A 290 -17.59 5.82 1.91
N TYR A 291 -18.08 5.04 2.87
CA TYR A 291 -17.37 3.86 3.36
C TYR A 291 -17.27 2.78 2.27
N LEU A 292 -18.32 2.57 1.48
CA LEU A 292 -18.28 1.67 0.31
C LEU A 292 -17.27 2.14 -0.74
N GLU A 293 -17.09 3.44 -0.94
CA GLU A 293 -16.05 3.98 -1.82
C GLU A 293 -14.64 3.71 -1.29
N GLU A 294 -14.42 3.81 0.03
CA GLU A 294 -13.14 3.45 0.64
C GLU A 294 -12.83 1.95 0.53
N ILE A 295 -13.85 1.09 0.64
CA ILE A 295 -13.72 -0.36 0.38
C ILE A 295 -13.37 -0.61 -1.10
N ALA A 296 -14.08 0.03 -2.03
CA ALA A 296 -13.81 -0.12 -3.47
C ALA A 296 -12.38 0.32 -3.84
N SER A 297 -11.91 1.44 -3.28
CA SER A 297 -10.55 1.91 -3.49
C SER A 297 -9.50 0.99 -2.85
N THR A 298 -9.81 0.43 -1.68
CA THR A 298 -8.97 -0.60 -1.03
C THR A 298 -8.81 -1.84 -1.91
N LEU A 299 -9.91 -2.33 -2.51
CA LEU A 299 -9.90 -3.43 -3.47
C LEU A 299 -9.12 -3.09 -4.74
N ALA A 300 -9.31 -1.89 -5.30
CA ALA A 300 -8.58 -1.44 -6.49
C ALA A 300 -7.06 -1.36 -6.25
N SER A 301 -6.64 -0.85 -5.09
CA SER A 301 -5.23 -0.85 -4.67
C SER A 301 -4.69 -2.28 -4.51
N SER A 302 -5.45 -3.18 -3.88
CA SER A 302 -5.07 -4.59 -3.74
C SER A 302 -4.91 -5.28 -5.09
N ALA A 303 -5.88 -5.12 -5.99
CA ALA A 303 -5.83 -5.68 -7.35
C ALA A 303 -4.64 -5.13 -8.16
N PHE A 304 -4.35 -3.83 -8.06
CA PHE A 304 -3.18 -3.23 -8.69
C PHE A 304 -1.87 -3.88 -8.21
N LYS A 305 -1.68 -3.98 -6.89
CA LYS A 305 -0.48 -4.62 -6.32
C LYS A 305 -0.35 -6.06 -6.76
N LEU A 306 -1.46 -6.82 -6.76
CA LEU A 306 -1.44 -8.23 -7.14
C LEU A 306 -1.11 -8.43 -8.63
N VAL A 307 -1.67 -7.62 -9.53
CA VAL A 307 -1.37 -7.69 -10.96
C VAL A 307 0.10 -7.41 -11.24
N GLU A 308 0.67 -6.39 -10.60
CA GLU A 308 2.08 -6.06 -10.78
C GLU A 308 2.99 -7.13 -10.15
N ALA A 309 2.58 -7.74 -9.04
CA ALA A 309 3.31 -8.85 -8.43
C ALA A 309 3.34 -10.10 -9.33
N VAL A 310 2.18 -10.50 -9.88
CA VAL A 310 2.08 -11.67 -10.79
C VAL A 310 2.91 -11.48 -12.06
N LYS A 311 3.09 -10.24 -12.53
CA LYS A 311 3.98 -9.91 -13.66
C LYS A 311 5.47 -9.92 -13.29
N GLY A 312 5.82 -10.08 -12.02
CA GLY A 312 7.20 -10.02 -11.53
C GLY A 312 7.75 -8.59 -11.39
N TYR A 313 6.89 -7.57 -11.34
CA TYR A 313 7.31 -6.18 -11.16
C TYR A 313 7.39 -5.73 -9.70
N ARG A 314 6.99 -6.59 -8.76
CA ARG A 314 7.12 -6.35 -7.32
C ARG A 314 8.00 -7.42 -6.69
N PRO A 315 8.87 -7.06 -5.72
CA PRO A 315 9.69 -8.02 -5.01
C PRO A 315 8.83 -8.97 -4.17
N ASP A 316 9.24 -10.22 -4.07
CA ASP A 316 8.66 -11.18 -3.13
C ASP A 316 9.38 -11.14 -1.76
N SER A 317 8.92 -11.94 -0.80
CA SER A 317 9.49 -11.94 0.56
C SER A 317 10.99 -12.30 0.60
N ALA A 318 11.48 -13.11 -0.36
CA ALA A 318 12.90 -13.46 -0.44
C ALA A 318 13.73 -12.32 -1.03
N ASP A 319 13.23 -11.65 -2.07
CA ASP A 319 13.87 -10.45 -2.64
C ASP A 319 14.02 -9.36 -1.56
N LEU A 320 13.02 -9.20 -0.71
CA LEU A 320 12.99 -8.21 0.36
C LEU A 320 14.09 -8.39 1.42
N LEU A 321 14.69 -9.58 1.56
CA LEU A 321 15.81 -9.79 2.48
C LEU A 321 17.01 -8.88 2.13
N ASN A 322 17.23 -8.64 0.83
CA ASN A 322 18.34 -7.84 0.30
C ASN A 322 17.93 -6.43 -0.14
N ALA A 323 16.63 -6.11 -0.15
CA ALA A 323 16.13 -4.79 -0.54
C ALA A 323 16.56 -3.66 0.42
N GLY A 324 16.68 -2.43 -0.07
CA GLY A 324 16.87 -1.25 0.78
C GLY A 324 15.56 -0.75 1.39
N LEU A 325 15.64 0.19 2.35
CA LEU A 325 14.50 0.76 3.07
C LEU A 325 13.33 1.14 2.15
N GLN A 326 13.63 1.87 1.07
CA GLN A 326 12.61 2.42 0.18
C GLN A 326 11.94 1.37 -0.72
N ALA A 327 12.68 0.33 -1.11
CA ALA A 327 12.11 -0.81 -1.84
C ALA A 327 11.21 -1.64 -0.92
N THR A 328 11.61 -1.86 0.34
CA THR A 328 10.75 -2.50 1.35
C THR A 328 9.51 -1.66 1.65
N GLU A 329 9.65 -0.34 1.79
CA GLU A 329 8.54 0.60 2.02
C GLU A 329 7.47 0.50 0.91
N ALA A 330 7.88 0.51 -0.36
CA ALA A 330 6.96 0.39 -1.50
C ALA A 330 6.37 -1.02 -1.67
N ALA A 331 7.04 -2.06 -1.18
CA ALA A 331 6.58 -3.44 -1.34
C ALA A 331 5.36 -3.79 -0.47
N MET A 332 5.12 -3.04 0.61
CA MET A 332 4.04 -3.30 1.56
C MET A 332 2.67 -3.41 0.90
N THR A 333 1.93 -4.48 1.23
CA THR A 333 0.66 -4.84 0.59
C THR A 333 -0.56 -4.64 1.49
N GLU A 334 -0.43 -4.89 2.79
CA GLU A 334 -1.57 -4.91 3.70
C GLU A 334 -2.12 -3.50 3.98
N GLY A 335 -1.25 -2.57 4.35
CA GLY A 335 -1.64 -1.34 5.03
C GLY A 335 -1.82 -1.57 6.54
N HIS A 336 -2.75 -0.85 7.18
CA HIS A 336 -3.03 -1.09 8.59
C HIS A 336 -3.72 -2.47 8.78
N PRO A 337 -3.26 -3.32 9.72
CA PRO A 337 -3.77 -4.70 9.82
C PRO A 337 -5.17 -4.78 10.44
N GLY A 338 -5.52 -3.87 11.37
CA GLY A 338 -6.88 -3.83 11.96
C GLY A 338 -7.98 -3.24 11.06
N PHE A 339 -7.76 -2.08 10.41
CA PHE A 339 -8.79 -1.44 9.58
C PHE A 339 -9.10 -2.22 8.29
N ILE A 340 -10.38 -2.40 7.99
CA ILE A 340 -10.82 -3.00 6.71
C ILE A 340 -10.64 -2.00 5.56
N ALA A 341 -11.27 -0.83 5.67
CA ALA A 341 -11.13 0.27 4.71
C ALA A 341 -9.86 1.08 4.99
N ASN A 342 -8.69 0.43 4.86
CA ASN A 342 -7.40 1.01 5.23
C ASN A 342 -6.72 1.80 4.10
N ASN A 343 -7.22 1.63 2.88
CA ASN A 343 -6.53 1.99 1.64
C ASN A 343 -7.45 2.83 0.73
N GLY A 344 -8.28 3.68 1.33
CA GLY A 344 -9.31 4.50 0.66
C GLY A 344 -8.78 5.60 -0.25
N ARG A 345 -7.88 6.47 0.25
CA ARG A 345 -7.30 7.63 -0.51
C ARG A 345 -8.32 8.44 -1.32
N ILE A 346 -9.51 8.68 -0.74
CA ILE A 346 -10.58 9.40 -1.43
C ILE A 346 -10.10 10.83 -1.73
N GLY A 347 -10.09 11.15 -3.02
CA GLY A 347 -9.49 12.35 -3.59
C GLY A 347 -8.47 12.07 -4.70
N PHE A 348 -7.84 10.89 -4.72
CA PHE A 348 -7.00 10.48 -5.85
C PHE A 348 -7.83 9.99 -7.03
N SER A 349 -7.57 10.55 -8.20
CA SER A 349 -7.92 9.90 -9.46
C SER A 349 -7.00 8.71 -9.73
N LEU A 350 -7.35 7.89 -10.73
CA LEU A 350 -6.48 6.77 -11.15
C LEU A 350 -5.08 7.24 -11.59
N SER A 351 -4.97 8.40 -12.25
CA SER A 351 -3.67 8.97 -12.61
C SER A 351 -2.86 9.43 -11.41
N ASP A 352 -3.53 9.93 -10.36
CA ASP A 352 -2.87 10.35 -9.12
C ASP A 352 -2.37 9.13 -8.35
N TYR A 353 -3.20 8.09 -8.25
CA TYR A 353 -2.82 6.81 -7.66
C TYR A 353 -1.52 6.29 -8.27
N ARG A 354 -1.44 6.21 -9.60
CA ARG A 354 -0.24 5.72 -10.32
C ARG A 354 1.03 6.51 -10.02
N LYS A 355 0.90 7.82 -9.78
CA LYS A 355 2.05 8.71 -9.53
C LYS A 355 2.47 8.74 -8.07
N TRP A 356 1.52 8.72 -7.14
CA TRP A 356 1.75 9.12 -5.75
C TRP A 356 1.32 8.10 -4.71
N ALA A 357 0.66 7.00 -5.09
CA ALA A 357 0.42 5.91 -4.16
C ALA A 357 1.77 5.23 -3.80
N PRO A 358 2.09 5.07 -2.51
CA PRO A 358 3.40 4.62 -2.05
C PRO A 358 3.73 3.22 -2.52
N GLU A 359 2.72 2.36 -2.71
CA GLU A 359 2.92 1.00 -3.20
C GLU A 359 3.55 0.96 -4.60
N ASN A 360 3.52 2.04 -5.38
CA ASN A 360 4.09 2.03 -6.73
C ASN A 360 5.59 2.25 -6.74
N GLY A 361 6.18 2.74 -5.64
CA GLY A 361 7.61 3.06 -5.56
C GLY A 361 8.08 4.16 -6.52
N CYS A 362 7.16 4.87 -7.19
CA CYS A 362 7.49 5.95 -8.10
C CYS A 362 8.11 7.13 -7.35
N THR A 363 9.14 7.73 -7.95
CA THR A 363 9.65 9.03 -7.50
C THR A 363 8.84 10.17 -8.12
N THR A 364 8.75 11.29 -7.41
CA THR A 364 8.13 12.54 -7.85
C THR A 364 8.92 13.72 -7.32
N ARG A 365 8.70 14.90 -7.90
CA ARG A 365 9.21 16.17 -7.35
C ARG A 365 8.10 16.86 -6.58
N ILE A 366 8.45 17.45 -5.44
CA ILE A 366 7.51 18.21 -4.60
C ILE A 366 7.35 19.63 -5.18
N GLU A 367 6.15 20.19 -5.07
CA GLU A 367 5.86 21.56 -5.49
C GLU A 367 6.24 22.55 -4.38
N TRP A 368 6.66 23.77 -4.75
CA TRP A 368 7.04 24.80 -3.78
C TRP A 368 6.23 26.07 -3.94
N VAL A 369 5.93 26.71 -2.81
CA VAL A 369 5.31 28.03 -2.74
C VAL A 369 6.10 28.91 -1.78
N ALA A 370 6.38 30.15 -2.17
CA ALA A 370 6.92 31.16 -1.26
C ALA A 370 5.75 31.78 -0.47
N ALA A 371 5.78 31.66 0.85
CA ALA A 371 4.76 32.21 1.74
C ALA A 371 5.32 33.42 2.49
N THR A 372 4.60 34.54 2.53
CA THR A 372 5.08 35.74 3.21
C THR A 372 5.34 35.48 4.69
N ARG A 373 6.40 36.08 5.22
CA ARG A 373 6.76 35.95 6.64
C ARG A 373 5.70 36.49 7.59
N GLU A 374 4.89 37.45 7.14
CA GLU A 374 3.76 37.98 7.92
C GLU A 374 2.71 36.90 8.23
N HIS A 375 2.54 35.93 7.32
CA HIS A 375 1.47 34.94 7.37
C HIS A 375 1.95 33.51 7.55
N SER A 376 3.26 33.31 7.69
CA SER A 376 3.87 32.01 7.90
C SER A 376 4.84 32.03 9.07
N HIS A 377 4.98 30.89 9.74
CA HIS A 377 5.86 30.76 10.90
C HIS A 377 6.71 29.50 10.77
N LEU A 378 8.03 29.71 10.69
CA LEU A 378 9.03 28.66 10.78
C LEU A 378 9.42 28.47 12.24
N SER A 379 9.30 27.24 12.72
CA SER A 379 9.78 26.79 14.02
C SER A 379 10.99 25.89 13.80
N VAL A 380 12.04 26.14 14.58
CA VAL A 380 13.32 25.42 14.48
C VAL A 380 13.68 24.82 15.84
N GLY A 381 14.20 23.60 15.83
CA GLY A 381 14.69 22.91 17.03
C GLY A 381 16.08 23.39 17.46
N VAL A 382 16.51 22.94 18.63
CA VAL A 382 17.76 23.32 19.30
C VAL A 382 18.99 23.07 18.41
N GLY A 383 19.78 24.11 18.18
CA GLY A 383 20.99 24.02 17.35
C GLY A 383 20.74 24.16 15.84
N LEU A 384 19.54 24.56 15.43
CA LEU A 384 19.26 25.06 14.08
C LEU A 384 18.80 26.52 14.18
N ASP A 385 19.26 27.33 13.23
CA ASP A 385 18.64 28.60 12.89
C ASP A 385 17.98 28.50 11.51
N GLU A 386 17.39 29.59 11.05
CA GLU A 386 16.73 29.61 9.75
C GLU A 386 17.68 29.37 8.57
N ALA A 387 18.92 29.88 8.64
CA ALA A 387 19.89 29.67 7.56
C ALA A 387 20.29 28.19 7.47
N ALA A 388 20.59 27.57 8.62
CA ALA A 388 20.89 26.15 8.71
C ALA A 388 19.70 25.28 8.29
N HIS A 389 18.46 25.71 8.57
CA HIS A 389 17.27 25.03 8.07
C HIS A 389 17.21 25.02 6.54
N VAL A 390 17.41 26.17 5.90
CA VAL A 390 17.38 26.28 4.42
C VAL A 390 18.46 25.39 3.80
N ASP A 391 19.68 25.42 4.33
CA ASP A 391 20.80 24.62 3.83
C ASP A 391 20.58 23.10 4.05
N TRP A 392 19.83 22.72 5.08
CA TRP A 392 19.46 21.31 5.33
C TRP A 392 18.30 20.86 4.42
N ALA A 393 17.27 21.70 4.28
CA ALA A 393 16.04 21.39 3.56
C ALA A 393 16.21 21.38 2.04
N LEU A 394 17.11 22.20 1.49
CA LEU A 394 17.27 22.43 0.04
C LEU A 394 18.71 22.23 -0.42
N SER A 395 18.88 21.79 -1.66
CA SER A 395 20.17 21.94 -2.35
C SER A 395 20.47 23.42 -2.65
N ALA A 396 21.75 23.75 -2.86
CA ALA A 396 22.15 25.10 -3.23
C ALA A 396 21.52 25.53 -4.57
N GLU A 397 21.39 24.59 -5.50
CA GLU A 397 20.76 24.76 -6.80
C GLU A 397 19.25 25.02 -6.68
N GLU A 398 18.53 24.30 -5.82
CA GLU A 398 17.11 24.56 -5.55
C GLU A 398 16.88 25.92 -4.91
N ARG A 399 17.73 26.29 -3.94
CA ARG A 399 17.67 27.60 -3.30
C ARG A 399 17.83 28.72 -4.33
N GLU A 400 18.85 28.66 -5.18
CA GLU A 400 19.08 29.68 -6.21
C GLU A 400 17.95 29.69 -7.27
N LEU A 401 17.39 28.53 -7.61
CA LEU A 401 16.23 28.41 -8.49
C LEU A 401 15.03 29.18 -7.93
N PHE A 402 14.69 28.96 -6.66
CA PHE A 402 13.57 29.62 -6.01
C PHE A 402 13.81 31.12 -5.82
N ASP A 403 15.01 31.52 -5.38
CA ASP A 403 15.39 32.93 -5.26
C ASP A 403 15.30 33.66 -6.61
N THR A 404 15.69 33.00 -7.69
CA THR A 404 15.55 33.54 -9.05
C THR A 404 14.09 33.70 -9.47
N ARG A 405 13.23 32.73 -9.17
CA ARG A 405 11.78 32.81 -9.45
C ARG A 405 11.13 33.94 -8.66
N ILE A 406 11.47 34.11 -7.37
CA ILE A 406 10.97 35.20 -6.52
C ILE A 406 11.44 36.57 -7.04
N ARG A 407 12.74 36.71 -7.36
CA ARG A 407 13.29 37.95 -7.93
C ARG A 407 12.65 38.31 -9.27
N SER A 408 12.39 37.31 -10.12
CA SER A 408 11.72 37.49 -11.42
C SER A 408 10.27 37.98 -11.28
N ALA A 409 9.62 37.67 -10.16
CA ALA A 409 8.30 38.21 -9.80
C ALA A 409 8.37 39.64 -9.20
N GLY A 410 9.55 40.28 -9.18
CA GLY A 410 9.74 41.62 -8.61
C GLY A 410 9.69 41.65 -7.08
N ARG A 411 9.87 40.50 -6.43
CA ARG A 411 9.85 40.35 -4.97
C ARG A 411 11.23 39.99 -4.43
N LYS A 412 11.40 40.14 -3.12
CA LYS A 412 12.66 39.86 -2.42
C LYS A 412 12.59 38.50 -1.74
N PRO A 413 13.54 37.58 -1.96
CA PRO A 413 13.55 36.27 -1.30
C PRO A 413 13.46 36.35 0.23
N GLU A 414 14.11 37.35 0.84
CA GLU A 414 14.10 37.54 2.29
C GLU A 414 12.72 37.84 2.90
N ASP A 415 11.70 38.20 2.08
CA ASP A 415 10.34 38.47 2.56
C ASP A 415 9.49 37.19 2.74
N PHE A 416 10.03 36.01 2.39
CA PHE A 416 9.28 34.75 2.33
C PHE A 416 9.97 33.62 3.10
N HIS A 417 9.16 32.65 3.53
CA HIS A 417 9.59 31.28 3.78
C HIS A 417 9.24 30.40 2.57
N LEU A 418 10.06 29.38 2.31
CA LEU A 418 9.81 28.40 1.25
C LEU A 418 9.03 27.21 1.83
N LEU A 419 7.81 26.99 1.34
CA LEU A 419 6.92 25.93 1.82
C LEU A 419 6.78 24.83 0.76
N PRO A 420 7.17 23.57 1.05
CA PRO A 420 6.90 22.45 0.17
C PRO A 420 5.42 22.03 0.26
N VAL A 421 4.86 21.62 -0.86
CA VAL A 421 3.45 21.26 -1.04
C VAL A 421 3.39 20.00 -1.88
N HIS A 422 2.59 19.01 -1.45
CA HIS A 422 2.35 17.80 -2.25
C HIS A 422 1.85 18.21 -3.65
N PRO A 423 2.31 17.62 -4.76
CA PRO A 423 1.84 17.97 -6.11
C PRO A 423 0.31 17.94 -6.27
N TRP A 424 -0.35 16.86 -5.84
CA TRP A 424 -1.83 16.81 -5.73
C TRP A 424 -2.42 18.01 -4.97
N GLN A 425 -1.84 18.40 -3.82
CA GLN A 425 -2.31 19.51 -2.99
C GLN A 425 -2.14 20.85 -3.71
N ALA A 426 -1.06 21.01 -4.48
CA ALA A 426 -0.84 22.20 -5.30
C ALA A 426 -1.94 22.35 -6.37
N ASP A 427 -2.21 21.27 -7.11
CA ASP A 427 -3.19 21.27 -8.19
C ASP A 427 -4.65 21.41 -7.68
N HIS A 428 -5.00 20.72 -6.59
CA HIS A 428 -6.40 20.59 -6.15
C HIS A 428 -6.81 21.59 -5.06
N ARG A 429 -5.85 22.17 -4.34
CA ARG A 429 -6.11 23.05 -3.18
C ARG A 429 -5.40 24.38 -3.30
N LEU A 430 -4.09 24.42 -3.53
CA LEU A 430 -3.35 25.69 -3.59
C LEU A 430 -3.92 26.64 -4.66
N ALA A 431 -4.11 26.14 -5.89
CA ALA A 431 -4.61 26.95 -7.02
C ALA A 431 -6.07 27.42 -6.89
N ILE A 432 -6.89 26.76 -6.05
CA ILE A 432 -8.34 26.99 -5.96
C ILE A 432 -8.70 27.59 -4.59
N THR A 433 -8.45 26.82 -3.53
CA THR A 433 -8.79 27.15 -2.14
C THR A 433 -8.03 28.38 -1.64
N PHE A 434 -6.80 28.59 -2.12
CA PHE A 434 -5.93 29.71 -1.73
C PHE A 434 -5.75 30.75 -2.85
N ALA A 435 -6.64 30.76 -3.85
CA ALA A 435 -6.54 31.67 -5.00
C ALA A 435 -6.50 33.16 -4.58
N ALA A 436 -7.24 33.54 -3.53
CA ALA A 436 -7.25 34.90 -3.02
C ALA A 436 -5.89 35.30 -2.40
N ASP A 437 -5.26 34.39 -1.67
CA ASP A 437 -3.94 34.56 -1.06
C ASP A 437 -2.84 34.67 -2.13
N ILE A 438 -2.95 33.88 -3.21
CA ILE A 438 -2.07 33.99 -4.37
C ILE A 438 -2.26 35.34 -5.08
N ALA A 439 -3.51 35.74 -5.34
CA ALA A 439 -3.81 36.99 -6.03
C ALA A 439 -3.35 38.23 -5.24
N ARG A 440 -3.33 38.16 -3.90
CA ARG A 440 -2.77 39.23 -3.04
C ARG A 440 -1.24 39.23 -3.00
N GLY A 441 -0.59 38.14 -3.40
CA GLY A 441 0.86 37.97 -3.34
C GLY A 441 1.38 37.55 -1.97
N ASP A 442 0.50 36.99 -1.12
CA ASP A 442 0.83 36.37 0.17
C ASP A 442 1.44 34.98 -0.03
N LEU A 443 1.00 34.31 -1.09
CA LEU A 443 1.55 33.04 -1.59
C LEU A 443 2.01 33.24 -3.03
N LEU A 444 3.25 32.88 -3.34
CA LEU A 444 3.81 32.92 -4.68
C LEU A 444 4.18 31.49 -5.11
N PRO A 445 3.38 30.83 -5.97
CA PRO A 445 3.71 29.51 -6.49
C PRO A 445 5.04 29.55 -7.25
N LEU A 446 5.96 28.66 -6.87
CA LEU A 446 7.29 28.57 -7.47
C LEU A 446 7.40 27.39 -8.43
N GLY A 447 6.51 26.40 -8.36
CA GLY A 447 6.58 25.18 -9.16
C GLY A 447 7.47 24.10 -8.53
N SER A 448 7.75 23.04 -9.28
CA SER A 448 8.48 21.88 -8.78
C SER A 448 9.93 22.20 -8.38
N GLY A 449 10.41 21.49 -7.35
CA GLY A 449 11.83 21.43 -6.97
C GLY A 449 12.69 20.62 -7.94
N LEU A 450 13.93 20.34 -7.53
CA LEU A 450 14.89 19.55 -8.30
C LEU A 450 15.04 18.13 -7.75
N ASP A 451 15.00 17.97 -6.43
CA ASP A 451 15.15 16.68 -5.78
C ASP A 451 13.96 15.75 -6.08
N GLU A 452 14.26 14.49 -6.33
CA GLU A 452 13.29 13.41 -6.47
C GLU A 452 13.02 12.73 -5.13
N PHE A 453 11.75 12.55 -4.83
CA PHE A 453 11.26 11.99 -3.58
C PHE A 453 10.33 10.80 -3.82
N GLN A 454 10.37 9.83 -2.91
CA GLN A 454 9.43 8.72 -2.88
C GLN A 454 8.38 8.95 -1.77
N PRO A 455 7.07 8.92 -2.07
CA PRO A 455 6.02 8.88 -1.06
C PRO A 455 6.17 7.65 -0.15
N GLN A 456 6.09 7.85 1.16
CA GLN A 456 6.11 6.78 2.16
C GLN A 456 4.68 6.28 2.44
N GLN A 457 4.52 5.21 3.22
CA GLN A 457 3.22 4.58 3.55
C GLN A 457 2.15 5.56 4.06
N SER A 458 2.53 6.66 4.72
CA SER A 458 1.61 7.73 5.15
C SER A 458 1.08 8.64 4.02
N LEU A 459 1.44 8.38 2.75
CA LEU A 459 1.11 9.15 1.54
C LEU A 459 1.80 10.52 1.44
N ARG A 460 1.86 11.25 2.56
CA ARG A 460 2.23 12.67 2.62
C ARG A 460 3.62 12.94 3.20
N THR A 461 4.33 11.89 3.57
CA THR A 461 5.74 11.94 3.98
C THR A 461 6.58 11.46 2.82
N PHE A 462 7.65 12.17 2.51
CA PHE A 462 8.48 11.95 1.35
C PHE A 462 9.93 11.67 1.78
N PHE A 463 10.51 10.58 1.28
CA PHE A 463 11.93 10.27 1.43
C PHE A 463 12.70 10.79 0.21
N ASN A 464 13.83 11.46 0.44
CA ASN A 464 14.65 12.02 -0.64
C ASN A 464 15.53 10.92 -1.26
N GLN A 465 15.37 10.68 -2.58
CA GLN A 465 16.16 9.70 -3.34
C GLN A 465 17.35 10.34 -4.09
N THR A 466 17.48 11.67 -4.04
CA THR A 466 18.55 12.42 -4.72
C THR A 466 19.75 12.68 -3.80
N ARG A 467 19.48 13.08 -2.54
CA ARG A 467 20.50 13.44 -1.55
C ARG A 467 20.45 12.49 -0.35
N ALA A 468 21.53 11.76 -0.11
CA ALA A 468 21.58 10.67 0.85
C ALA A 468 21.34 11.09 2.32
N ASP A 469 21.74 12.30 2.69
CA ASP A 469 21.63 12.87 4.04
C ASP A 469 20.45 13.85 4.20
N ALA A 470 19.65 14.02 3.14
CA ALA A 470 18.52 14.93 3.19
C ALA A 470 17.41 14.43 4.12
N PRO A 471 16.70 15.36 4.78
CA PRO A 471 15.56 15.01 5.62
C PRO A 471 14.40 14.42 4.83
N TYR A 472 13.54 13.69 5.52
CA TYR A 472 12.17 13.52 5.04
C TYR A 472 11.46 14.86 5.01
N VAL A 473 10.51 15.00 4.09
CA VAL A 473 9.58 16.14 4.05
C VAL A 473 8.17 15.61 4.26
N LYS A 474 7.48 16.04 5.31
CA LYS A 474 6.05 15.75 5.51
C LYS A 474 5.25 17.00 5.19
N VAL A 475 4.26 16.87 4.32
CA VAL A 475 3.44 17.99 3.81
C VAL A 475 1.97 17.75 4.10
N ALA A 476 1.15 18.81 4.09
CA ALA A 476 -0.30 18.67 4.13
C ALA A 476 -0.84 18.01 2.84
N LEU A 477 -1.80 17.09 2.98
CA LEU A 477 -2.49 16.43 1.87
C LEU A 477 -3.98 16.26 2.19
N ALA A 478 -4.85 16.99 1.49
CA ALA A 478 -6.31 16.94 1.71
C ALA A 478 -6.99 15.75 1.02
N VAL A 479 -6.44 14.55 1.24
CA VAL A 479 -6.97 13.25 0.82
C VAL A 479 -7.47 12.51 2.06
N GLN A 480 -8.65 11.89 1.97
CA GLN A 480 -9.25 11.12 3.06
C GLN A 480 -8.68 9.70 3.04
N ASN A 481 -8.17 9.21 4.17
CA ASN A 481 -7.75 7.82 4.31
C ASN A 481 -7.92 7.35 5.75
N MET A 482 -8.58 6.20 5.98
CA MET A 482 -8.81 5.61 7.30
C MET A 482 -9.48 6.58 8.28
N GLY A 483 -10.56 7.26 7.89
CA GLY A 483 -11.27 8.12 8.82
C GLY A 483 -10.65 9.51 9.08
N PHE A 484 -9.52 9.83 8.42
CA PHE A 484 -8.84 11.12 8.57
C PHE A 484 -8.53 11.79 7.23
N LEU A 485 -8.79 13.10 7.18
CA LEU A 485 -8.15 13.96 6.19
C LEU A 485 -6.68 14.14 6.56
N ARG A 486 -5.77 13.85 5.64
CA ARG A 486 -4.31 13.87 5.88
C ARG A 486 -3.71 15.30 5.89
N GLY A 487 -4.36 16.24 6.56
CA GLY A 487 -3.90 17.63 6.75
C GLY A 487 -2.90 17.80 7.91
N LEU A 488 -2.08 18.85 7.86
CA LEU A 488 -1.05 19.15 8.85
C LEU A 488 -1.36 20.51 9.51
N SER A 489 -1.39 20.57 10.85
CA SER A 489 -1.89 21.73 11.60
C SER A 489 -0.82 22.81 11.81
N PRO A 490 -0.96 24.04 11.25
CA PRO A 490 -0.03 25.15 11.52
C PRO A 490 0.09 25.49 13.01
N LYS A 491 -0.99 25.28 13.79
CA LYS A 491 -0.96 25.46 15.24
C LYS A 491 0.00 24.46 15.90
N TYR A 492 -0.03 23.20 15.50
CA TYR A 492 0.83 22.16 16.09
C TYR A 492 2.28 22.31 15.65
N MET A 493 2.51 22.75 14.41
CA MET A 493 3.86 22.97 13.86
C MET A 493 4.71 23.93 14.70
N ARG A 494 4.08 24.87 15.42
CA ARG A 494 4.77 25.82 16.31
C ARG A 494 5.59 25.13 17.40
N ASP A 495 5.02 24.08 17.97
CA ASP A 495 5.55 23.40 19.15
C ASP A 495 6.25 22.08 18.78
N THR A 496 6.06 21.60 17.54
CA THR A 496 6.58 20.32 17.07
C THR A 496 8.08 20.15 17.30
N PRO A 497 8.97 21.07 16.89
CA PRO A 497 10.40 20.92 17.14
C PRO A 497 10.78 20.87 18.63
N ALA A 498 10.16 21.71 19.47
CA ALA A 498 10.41 21.74 20.91
C ALA A 498 10.03 20.43 21.59
N ILE A 499 8.88 19.85 21.23
CA ILE A 499 8.44 18.52 21.70
C ILE A 499 9.45 17.44 21.30
N ASN A 500 9.91 17.47 20.05
CA ASN A 500 10.89 16.51 19.55
C ASN A 500 12.23 16.61 20.28
N ASP A 501 12.71 17.82 20.56
CA ASP A 501 13.96 18.04 21.30
C ASP A 501 13.84 17.57 22.75
N TRP A 502 12.70 17.83 23.41
CA TRP A 502 12.44 17.33 24.77
C TRP A 502 12.43 15.80 24.83
N ILE A 503 11.75 15.15 23.89
CA ILE A 503 11.68 13.68 23.81
C ILE A 503 13.06 13.09 23.49
N ALA A 504 13.79 13.67 22.54
CA ALA A 504 15.13 13.19 22.20
C ALA A 504 16.11 13.36 23.37
N ALA A 505 15.99 14.43 24.16
CA ALA A 505 16.79 14.61 25.37
C ALA A 505 16.42 13.59 26.45
N LEU A 506 15.12 13.32 26.67
CA LEU A 506 14.67 12.31 27.61
C LEU A 506 15.19 10.92 27.23
N ILE A 507 15.03 10.53 25.97
CA ILE A 507 15.48 9.21 25.47
C ILE A 507 17.00 9.12 25.45
N GLY A 508 17.70 10.19 25.04
CA GLY A 508 19.15 10.20 24.90
C GLY A 508 19.91 10.26 26.24
N THR A 509 19.24 10.60 27.34
CA THR A 509 19.86 10.67 28.68
C THR A 509 19.56 9.46 29.56
N ASP A 510 18.51 8.69 29.24
CA ASP A 510 18.22 7.44 29.96
C ASP A 510 19.00 6.25 29.36
N PRO A 511 19.87 5.59 30.14
CA PRO A 511 20.71 4.50 29.65
C PRO A 511 19.90 3.29 29.17
N THR A 512 18.67 3.10 29.66
CA THR A 512 17.81 1.97 29.29
C THR A 512 17.48 1.99 27.80
N PHE A 513 17.13 3.15 27.24
CA PHE A 513 16.85 3.26 25.79
C PHE A 513 18.09 3.01 24.94
N ALA A 514 19.25 3.49 25.37
CA ALA A 514 20.52 3.29 24.68
C ALA A 514 20.89 1.79 24.62
N ASP A 515 20.78 1.08 25.75
CA ASP A 515 21.01 -0.36 25.82
C ASP A 515 20.03 -1.13 24.92
N LEU A 516 18.77 -0.69 24.84
CA LEU A 516 17.74 -1.30 24.00
C LEU A 516 17.87 -0.94 22.51
N GLY A 517 18.76 -0.04 22.14
CA GLY A 517 18.93 0.42 20.76
C GLY A 517 17.74 1.25 20.25
N PHE A 518 16.99 1.87 21.15
CA PHE A 518 15.80 2.67 20.83
C PHE A 518 16.17 4.14 20.62
N ARG A 519 15.72 4.71 19.51
CA ARG A 519 16.03 6.09 19.10
C ARG A 519 14.78 6.76 18.52
N VAL A 520 14.79 8.09 18.42
CA VAL A 520 13.74 8.86 17.74
C VAL A 520 14.29 9.57 16.51
N LEU A 521 13.45 9.73 15.49
CA LEU A 521 13.72 10.59 14.34
C LEU A 521 13.02 11.92 14.55
N ARG A 522 13.80 12.97 14.87
CA ARG A 522 13.24 14.27 15.23
C ARG A 522 12.67 15.00 14.03
N GLU A 523 11.54 15.65 14.24
CA GLU A 523 10.96 16.66 13.36
C GLU A 523 11.61 18.01 13.70
N ARG A 524 12.80 18.23 13.14
CA ARG A 524 13.71 19.30 13.57
C ARG A 524 13.23 20.70 13.21
N THR A 525 12.45 20.83 12.14
CA THR A 525 11.88 22.11 11.71
C THR A 525 10.47 21.90 11.19
N ALA A 526 9.63 22.91 11.36
CA ALA A 526 8.25 22.89 10.91
C ALA A 526 7.79 24.28 10.47
N LEU A 527 6.96 24.35 9.44
CA LEU A 527 6.48 25.58 8.83
C LEU A 527 4.96 25.50 8.65
N GLY A 528 4.25 26.53 9.08
CA GLY A 528 2.79 26.64 8.91
C GLY A 528 2.36 27.98 8.35
N TYR A 529 1.35 27.98 7.47
CA TYR A 529 0.72 29.19 6.93
C TYR A 529 -0.64 29.43 7.57
N THR A 530 -0.93 30.68 7.93
CA THR A 530 -2.19 31.08 8.59
C THR A 530 -2.80 32.36 8.02
N GLY A 531 -2.36 32.82 6.84
CA GLY A 531 -2.86 34.07 6.21
C GLY A 531 -4.25 33.94 5.57
N ASP A 532 -4.70 32.70 5.34
CA ASP A 532 -5.99 32.44 4.71
C ASP A 532 -7.19 32.86 5.57
N VAL A 533 -8.36 32.87 4.95
CA VAL A 533 -9.61 33.21 5.62
C VAL A 533 -10.10 32.11 6.57
N TYR A 534 -9.71 30.85 6.37
CA TYR A 534 -10.19 29.72 7.16
C TYR A 534 -9.66 29.76 8.60
N HIS A 535 -8.45 30.27 8.80
CA HIS A 535 -7.90 30.53 10.14
C HIS A 535 -8.67 31.60 10.93
N ARG A 536 -9.55 32.36 10.27
CA ARG A 536 -10.42 33.37 10.90
C ARG A 536 -11.85 32.90 11.18
N THR A 537 -12.20 31.65 10.86
CA THR A 537 -13.51 31.08 11.23
C THR A 537 -13.67 30.95 12.75
N GLN A 538 -14.89 30.78 13.26
CA GLN A 538 -15.11 30.61 14.71
C GLN A 538 -14.60 29.25 15.20
N GLU A 539 -14.90 28.19 14.44
CA GLU A 539 -14.55 26.83 14.80
C GLU A 539 -13.35 26.32 14.00
N THR A 540 -12.65 25.34 14.57
CA THR A 540 -11.60 24.59 13.87
C THR A 540 -12.22 23.73 12.77
N ASN A 541 -11.51 23.56 11.67
CA ASN A 541 -11.99 22.79 10.53
C ASN A 541 -10.81 22.24 9.70
N PRO A 542 -11.05 21.30 8.77
CA PRO A 542 -9.97 20.68 8.00
C PRO A 542 -9.21 21.64 7.07
N HIS A 543 -9.81 22.76 6.63
CA HIS A 543 -9.13 23.73 5.75
C HIS A 543 -7.97 24.45 6.45
N ARG A 544 -8.03 24.58 7.78
CA ARG A 544 -6.91 25.12 8.59
C ARG A 544 -5.67 24.22 8.59
N LYS A 545 -5.74 23.04 7.98
CA LYS A 545 -4.66 22.04 7.97
C LYS A 545 -4.13 21.77 6.55
N MET A 546 -4.40 22.67 5.60
CA MET A 546 -4.09 22.46 4.19
C MET A 546 -2.72 23.01 3.74
N LEU A 547 -2.06 23.86 4.53
CA LEU A 547 -0.74 24.43 4.20
C LEU A 547 0.18 24.44 5.43
N ALA A 548 0.94 23.35 5.57
CA ALA A 548 2.04 23.23 6.51
C ALA A 548 2.99 22.13 6.02
N ALA A 549 4.23 22.18 6.50
CA ALA A 549 5.24 21.15 6.29
C ALA A 549 6.13 20.97 7.52
N LEU A 550 6.78 19.82 7.63
CA LEU A 550 7.87 19.59 8.57
C LEU A 550 8.98 18.76 7.92
N TRP A 551 10.17 18.87 8.49
CA TRP A 551 11.35 18.11 8.06
C TRP A 551 11.84 17.22 9.18
N ARG A 552 12.03 15.94 8.87
CA ARG A 552 12.39 14.90 9.83
C ARG A 552 13.74 14.29 9.49
N GLU A 553 14.49 13.94 10.53
CA GLU A 553 15.77 13.24 10.41
C GLU A 553 15.67 11.94 9.58
N ASN A 554 16.73 11.65 8.85
CA ASN A 554 16.84 10.48 7.99
C ASN A 554 17.49 9.32 8.78
N PRO A 555 16.87 8.13 8.86
CA PRO A 555 17.39 6.99 9.61
C PRO A 555 18.67 6.41 9.03
N LEU A 556 18.98 6.69 7.77
CA LEU A 556 20.21 6.22 7.13
C LEU A 556 21.44 6.94 7.66
N THR A 557 21.26 8.13 8.23
CA THR A 557 22.34 8.90 8.85
C THR A 557 22.78 8.22 10.15
N GLY A 558 24.00 7.68 10.17
CA GLY A 558 24.56 7.04 11.36
C GLY A 558 24.22 5.55 11.52
N LEU A 559 23.88 4.85 10.43
CA LEU A 559 23.87 3.39 10.39
C LEU A 559 25.30 2.85 10.22
N GLU A 560 25.59 1.72 10.87
CA GLU A 560 26.80 0.97 10.62
C GLU A 560 26.74 0.28 9.24
N PRO A 561 27.87 0.04 8.54
CA PRO A 561 27.87 -0.51 7.19
C PRO A 561 27.16 -1.86 7.00
N CYS A 562 27.05 -2.69 8.06
CA CYS A 562 26.35 -3.97 8.03
C CYS A 562 24.86 -3.87 8.40
N GLN A 563 24.41 -2.71 8.86
CA GLN A 563 23.04 -2.51 9.30
C GLN A 563 22.13 -2.16 8.13
N LYS A 564 20.95 -2.76 8.14
CA LYS A 564 19.83 -2.42 7.26
C LYS A 564 18.69 -1.87 8.11
N VAL A 565 17.87 -1.02 7.54
CA VAL A 565 16.62 -0.58 8.17
C VAL A 565 15.40 -0.94 7.32
N VAL A 566 14.31 -1.32 8.00
CA VAL A 566 13.02 -1.64 7.38
C VAL A 566 11.87 -1.08 8.21
N THR A 567 10.77 -0.72 7.57
CA THR A 567 9.52 -0.45 8.30
C THR A 567 9.10 -1.67 9.12
N MET A 568 8.61 -1.47 10.35
CA MET A 568 8.11 -2.57 11.19
C MET A 568 6.87 -3.23 10.56
N ALA A 569 6.11 -2.50 9.74
CA ALA A 569 5.00 -3.05 8.95
C ALA A 569 5.43 -4.26 8.09
N ALA A 570 6.71 -4.33 7.69
CA ALA A 570 7.24 -5.46 6.93
C ALA A 570 7.15 -6.78 7.69
N LEU A 571 7.17 -6.77 9.02
CA LEU A 571 7.00 -8.00 9.80
C LEU A 571 5.60 -8.62 9.66
N LEU A 572 4.61 -7.84 9.24
CA LEU A 572 3.24 -8.29 8.97
C LEU A 572 3.00 -8.54 7.48
N HIS A 573 3.99 -8.33 6.63
CA HIS A 573 3.85 -8.48 5.19
C HIS A 573 3.82 -9.96 4.78
N ARG A 574 2.83 -10.29 3.95
CA ARG A 574 2.82 -11.48 3.10
C ARG A 574 2.88 -11.05 1.64
N ASP A 575 3.74 -11.73 0.88
CA ASP A 575 3.81 -11.52 -0.56
C ASP A 575 2.62 -12.17 -1.29
N HIS A 576 2.55 -11.96 -2.60
CA HIS A 576 1.50 -12.48 -3.45
C HIS A 576 1.44 -14.02 -3.54
N ARG A 577 2.47 -14.72 -3.05
CA ARG A 577 2.55 -16.19 -2.98
C ARG A 577 2.15 -16.72 -1.60
N GLY A 578 1.77 -15.83 -0.69
CA GLY A 578 1.38 -16.14 0.69
C GLY A 578 2.56 -16.30 1.64
N ILE A 579 3.80 -16.04 1.22
CA ILE A 579 5.00 -16.21 2.05
C ILE A 579 5.19 -14.95 2.90
N ALA A 580 5.29 -15.10 4.22
CA ALA A 580 5.52 -13.99 5.13
C ALA A 580 6.99 -13.56 5.16
N TYR A 581 7.25 -12.25 5.11
CA TYR A 581 8.60 -11.70 5.18
C TYR A 581 9.29 -12.03 6.51
N VAL A 582 8.56 -11.98 7.63
CA VAL A 582 9.14 -12.33 8.94
C VAL A 582 9.62 -13.79 9.00
N SER A 583 8.92 -14.70 8.33
CA SER A 583 9.29 -16.11 8.26
C SER A 583 10.59 -16.33 7.45
N GLU A 584 10.74 -15.62 6.33
CA GLU A 584 12.00 -15.57 5.57
C GLU A 584 13.13 -14.93 6.39
N LEU A 585 12.84 -13.84 7.09
CA LEU A 585 13.81 -13.08 7.87
C LEU A 585 14.37 -13.91 9.04
N ILE A 586 13.50 -14.62 9.78
CA ILE A 586 13.91 -15.55 10.83
C ILE A 586 14.80 -16.64 10.26
N ARG A 587 14.42 -17.25 9.13
CA ARG A 587 15.20 -18.31 8.48
C ARG A 587 16.58 -17.81 8.05
N ALA A 588 16.64 -16.65 7.41
CA ALA A 588 17.87 -16.04 6.92
C ALA A 588 18.82 -15.64 8.05
N SER A 589 18.28 -15.27 9.22
CA SER A 589 19.09 -14.94 10.41
C SER A 589 19.89 -16.12 10.97
N GLY A 590 19.44 -17.36 10.73
CA GLY A 590 20.00 -18.57 11.36
C GLY A 590 19.71 -18.71 12.86
N HIS A 591 18.94 -17.79 13.46
CA HIS A 591 18.49 -17.89 14.85
C HIS A 591 17.26 -18.80 15.01
N SER A 592 17.05 -19.31 16.23
CA SER A 592 15.78 -19.94 16.55
C SER A 592 14.64 -18.90 16.49
N PRO A 593 13.40 -19.28 16.13
CA PRO A 593 12.27 -18.36 16.14
C PRO A 593 12.08 -17.66 17.49
N GLN A 594 12.30 -18.37 18.60
CA GLN A 594 12.19 -17.82 19.95
C GLN A 594 13.23 -16.73 20.21
N ASP A 595 14.49 -16.97 19.84
CA ASP A 595 15.56 -16.00 20.06
C ASP A 595 15.39 -14.76 19.17
N TRP A 596 14.95 -14.95 17.93
CA TRP A 596 14.65 -13.85 17.03
C TRP A 596 13.49 -12.98 17.56
N VAL A 597 12.39 -13.60 18.02
CA VAL A 597 11.26 -12.88 18.61
C VAL A 597 11.67 -12.17 19.91
N ARG A 598 12.54 -12.76 20.74
CA ARG A 598 13.11 -12.07 21.92
C ARG A 598 13.88 -10.81 21.52
N ALA A 599 14.70 -10.89 20.47
CA ALA A 599 15.47 -9.74 19.98
C ALA A 599 14.52 -8.63 19.47
N TYR A 600 13.49 -8.98 18.71
CA TYR A 600 12.45 -8.05 18.28
C TYR A 600 11.72 -7.39 19.46
N LEU A 601 11.20 -8.17 20.41
CA LEU A 601 10.48 -7.64 21.57
C LEU A 601 11.38 -6.78 22.47
N ARG A 602 12.68 -7.08 22.53
CA ARG A 602 13.67 -6.24 23.22
C ARG A 602 13.80 -4.86 22.57
N ALA A 603 13.80 -4.78 21.23
CA ALA A 603 13.93 -3.52 20.50
C ALA A 603 12.60 -2.74 20.36
N TYR A 604 11.46 -3.43 20.48
CA TYR A 604 10.13 -2.86 20.32
C TYR A 604 9.34 -2.72 21.63
N LEU A 605 9.01 -3.85 22.27
CA LEU A 605 8.10 -3.87 23.42
C LEU A 605 8.74 -3.26 24.66
N HIS A 606 9.96 -3.68 24.99
CA HIS A 606 10.66 -3.25 26.20
C HIS A 606 10.82 -1.72 26.29
N PRO A 607 11.36 -0.99 25.29
CA PRO A 607 11.55 0.45 25.43
C PRO A 607 10.22 1.20 25.55
N LEU A 608 9.14 0.73 24.91
CA LEU A 608 7.83 1.37 25.00
C LEU A 608 7.15 1.13 26.35
N VAL A 609 7.31 -0.06 26.94
CA VAL A 609 6.91 -0.33 28.33
C VAL A 609 7.71 0.56 29.30
N HIS A 610 9.02 0.70 29.06
CA HIS A 610 9.85 1.59 29.86
C HIS A 610 9.42 3.06 29.74
N ALA A 611 9.16 3.54 28.52
CA ALA A 611 8.65 4.90 28.28
C ALA A 611 7.36 5.16 29.08
N LEU A 612 6.41 4.23 29.04
CA LEU A 612 5.17 4.36 29.80
C LEU A 612 5.42 4.33 31.31
N LEU A 613 6.10 3.32 31.82
CA LEU A 613 6.18 3.07 33.26
C LEU A 613 7.17 3.99 33.98
N ALA A 614 8.31 4.31 33.36
CA ALA A 614 9.34 5.16 33.95
C ALA A 614 9.14 6.65 33.65
N HIS A 615 8.38 7.01 32.61
CA HIS A 615 8.26 8.41 32.17
C HIS A 615 6.83 8.90 31.95
N ASP A 616 5.80 8.07 32.13
CA ASP A 616 4.43 8.33 31.69
C ASP A 616 4.35 8.69 30.20
N LEU A 617 5.34 8.30 29.39
CA LEU A 617 5.46 8.69 27.98
C LEU A 617 4.90 7.60 27.09
N VAL A 618 3.96 7.96 26.22
CA VAL A 618 3.40 7.07 25.20
C VAL A 618 3.62 7.62 23.80
N PHE A 619 3.73 6.69 22.85
CA PHE A 619 3.83 6.94 21.42
C PHE A 619 2.61 6.33 20.71
N MET A 620 2.57 6.41 19.39
CA MET A 620 1.68 5.62 18.55
C MET A 620 2.49 4.53 17.83
N PRO A 621 2.77 3.38 18.48
CA PRO A 621 3.81 2.42 18.07
C PRO A 621 3.35 1.38 17.05
N HIS A 622 2.56 1.78 16.04
CA HIS A 622 2.11 0.88 14.98
C HIS A 622 3.18 0.65 13.91
N GLY A 623 2.96 -0.34 13.04
CA GLY A 623 3.92 -0.78 12.00
C GLY A 623 4.59 0.34 11.21
N GLU A 624 3.83 1.36 10.78
CA GLU A 624 4.37 2.47 10.01
C GLU A 624 5.33 3.38 10.82
N ASN A 625 5.13 3.55 12.13
CA ASN A 625 5.87 4.55 12.93
C ASN A 625 7.19 4.02 13.50
N LEU A 626 7.47 2.73 13.30
CA LEU A 626 8.72 2.12 13.70
C LEU A 626 9.53 1.74 12.45
N ILE A 627 10.81 2.09 12.49
CA ILE A 627 11.81 1.61 11.53
C ILE A 627 12.79 0.74 12.32
N LEU A 628 12.78 -0.57 12.05
CA LEU A 628 13.64 -1.54 12.71
C LEU A 628 15.04 -1.49 12.14
N ILE A 629 16.04 -1.58 13.01
CA ILE A 629 17.44 -1.76 12.66
C ILE A 629 17.73 -3.25 12.67
N LEU A 630 18.21 -3.77 11.54
CA LEU A 630 18.57 -5.16 11.34
C LEU A 630 20.08 -5.28 11.18
N ASP A 631 20.69 -6.23 11.89
CA ASP A 631 22.06 -6.68 11.69
C ASP A 631 22.03 -8.19 11.42
N ASN A 632 22.52 -8.61 10.25
CA ASN A 632 22.43 -10.00 9.77
C ASN A 632 21.01 -10.59 9.94
N HIS A 633 19.99 -9.82 9.54
CA HIS A 633 18.56 -10.18 9.63
C HIS A 633 17.98 -10.29 11.05
N VAL A 634 18.72 -9.97 12.10
CA VAL A 634 18.23 -9.90 13.49
C VAL A 634 17.93 -8.46 13.87
N VAL A 635 16.82 -8.23 14.57
CA VAL A 635 16.47 -6.89 15.08
C VAL A 635 17.39 -6.51 16.23
N THR A 636 18.12 -5.39 16.09
CA THR A 636 19.06 -4.89 17.10
C THR A 636 18.64 -3.56 17.73
N GLY A 637 17.64 -2.89 17.17
CA GLY A 637 17.17 -1.60 17.65
C GLY A 637 16.01 -1.08 16.79
N ALA A 638 15.50 0.08 17.15
CA ALA A 638 14.40 0.70 16.42
C ALA A 638 14.45 2.23 16.48
N PHE A 639 14.00 2.86 15.40
CA PHE A 639 13.69 4.27 15.34
C PHE A 639 12.19 4.49 15.43
N MET A 640 11.76 5.38 16.31
CA MET A 640 10.39 5.89 16.40
C MET A 640 10.25 7.21 15.63
N LYS A 641 9.18 7.36 14.85
CA LYS A 641 8.83 8.58 14.10
C LYS A 641 7.41 9.06 14.40
N ASP A 642 7.03 10.20 13.82
CA ASP A 642 5.72 10.86 14.01
C ASP A 642 5.49 11.27 15.47
N ILE A 643 6.41 12.10 15.97
CA ILE A 643 6.49 12.47 17.38
C ILE A 643 5.53 13.62 17.70
N GLY A 644 5.65 14.76 17.02
CA GLY A 644 4.99 15.99 17.42
C GLY A 644 3.46 15.96 17.35
N GLU A 645 2.87 15.07 16.56
CA GLU A 645 1.41 14.93 16.46
C GLU A 645 0.83 13.83 17.37
N GLU A 646 1.61 12.80 17.75
CA GLU A 646 1.06 11.54 18.30
C GLU A 646 1.50 11.23 19.75
N VAL A 647 2.56 11.86 20.26
CA VAL A 647 3.05 11.57 21.62
C VAL A 647 2.20 12.21 22.70
N ALA A 648 2.13 11.55 23.86
CA ALA A 648 1.50 12.09 25.05
C ALA A 648 2.29 11.75 26.33
N VAL A 649 2.19 12.63 27.33
CA VAL A 649 2.67 12.39 28.69
C VAL A 649 1.45 12.23 29.59
N LEU A 650 1.21 10.99 30.02
CA LEU A 650 0.01 10.56 30.75
C LEU A 650 0.12 10.79 32.27
N GLY A 651 0.77 11.87 32.71
CA GLY A 651 1.15 12.03 34.10
C GLY A 651 1.33 13.46 34.56
N HIS A 652 1.72 13.62 35.83
CA HIS A 652 1.88 14.92 36.49
C HIS A 652 3.28 15.52 36.42
N ARG A 653 4.20 14.89 35.65
CA ARG A 653 5.57 15.40 35.47
C ARG A 653 5.56 16.84 34.95
N GLU A 654 6.39 17.71 35.49
CA GLU A 654 6.54 19.08 34.96
C GLU A 654 7.04 19.04 33.51
N LEU A 655 6.37 19.79 32.62
CA LEU A 655 6.76 19.95 31.22
C LEU A 655 7.05 21.42 30.92
N PRO A 656 7.98 21.71 30.01
CA PRO A 656 8.14 23.05 29.45
C PRO A 656 6.85 23.57 28.80
N GLY A 657 6.65 24.89 28.79
CA GLY A 657 5.41 25.50 28.30
C GLY A 657 5.09 25.21 26.82
N ASP A 658 6.11 25.06 26.00
CA ASP A 658 6.05 24.67 24.57
C ASP A 658 5.88 23.16 24.36
N VAL A 659 5.95 22.35 25.43
CA VAL A 659 5.71 20.90 25.41
C VAL A 659 4.38 20.55 26.07
N GLU A 660 3.87 21.40 26.97
CA GLU A 660 2.71 21.16 27.84
C GLU A 660 1.46 20.63 27.10
N ARG A 661 1.28 20.95 25.81
CA ARG A 661 0.13 20.47 25.03
C ARG A 661 0.03 18.95 24.88
N ILE A 662 1.14 18.21 25.10
CA ILE A 662 1.14 16.74 25.03
C ILE A 662 0.72 16.09 26.36
N ARG A 663 0.48 16.86 27.41
CA ARG A 663 -0.02 16.32 28.68
C ARG A 663 -1.45 15.83 28.51
N ALA A 664 -1.70 14.61 28.96
CA ALA A 664 -3.03 14.12 29.26
C ALA A 664 -3.03 13.50 30.66
N LEU A 665 -4.14 13.59 31.38
CA LEU A 665 -4.27 12.98 32.70
C LEU A 665 -5.34 11.90 32.60
N VAL A 666 -4.90 10.65 32.66
CA VAL A 666 -5.76 9.46 32.57
C VAL A 666 -5.40 8.46 33.66
N PRO A 667 -6.37 7.66 34.15
CA PRO A 667 -6.11 6.59 35.13
C PRO A 667 -5.16 5.50 34.60
N GLY A 668 -4.49 4.77 35.50
CA GLY A 668 -3.55 3.70 35.14
C GLY A 668 -4.12 2.59 34.24
N GLU A 669 -5.43 2.30 34.31
CA GLU A 669 -6.09 1.36 33.40
C GLU A 669 -6.13 1.88 31.96
N GLU A 670 -6.35 3.18 31.75
CA GLU A 670 -6.31 3.81 30.44
C GLU A 670 -4.88 3.96 29.94
N LYS A 671 -3.92 4.24 30.83
CA LYS A 671 -2.49 4.22 30.48
C LYS A 671 -2.06 2.87 29.91
N ALA A 672 -2.50 1.78 30.55
CA ALA A 672 -2.19 0.43 30.12
C ALA A 672 -2.73 0.10 28.72
N LEU A 673 -3.79 0.79 28.25
CA LEU A 673 -4.34 0.60 26.90
C LEU A 673 -3.36 1.02 25.80
N SER A 674 -2.39 1.88 26.06
CA SER A 674 -1.31 2.18 25.09
C SER A 674 -0.44 0.94 24.78
N VAL A 675 -0.31 0.02 25.74
CA VAL A 675 0.37 -1.27 25.52
C VAL A 675 -0.63 -2.31 25.01
N PHE A 676 -1.79 -2.43 25.66
CA PHE A 676 -2.76 -3.47 25.31
C PHE A 676 -3.40 -3.28 23.94
N THR A 677 -3.78 -2.05 23.58
CA THR A 677 -4.42 -1.75 22.30
C THR A 677 -3.37 -1.59 21.21
N ASP A 678 -2.44 -0.66 21.36
CA ASP A 678 -1.59 -0.26 20.21
C ASP A 678 -0.50 -1.29 19.91
N MET A 679 -0.07 -2.06 20.92
CA MET A 679 1.02 -3.03 20.78
C MET A 679 0.50 -4.47 20.78
N PHE A 680 -0.19 -4.89 21.84
CA PHE A 680 -0.65 -6.28 21.94
C PHE A 680 -1.70 -6.59 20.89
N ASP A 681 -2.76 -5.79 20.84
CA ASP A 681 -3.88 -6.01 19.94
C ASP A 681 -3.62 -5.48 18.51
N GLY A 682 -2.94 -4.34 18.39
CA GLY A 682 -2.71 -3.66 17.12
C GLY A 682 -1.52 -4.17 16.29
N VAL A 683 -0.58 -4.89 16.90
CA VAL A 683 0.64 -5.40 16.23
C VAL A 683 0.93 -6.86 16.56
N LEU A 684 1.12 -7.18 17.85
CA LEU A 684 1.59 -8.49 18.28
C LEU A 684 0.56 -9.60 18.06
N ARG A 685 -0.74 -9.29 18.10
CA ARG A 685 -1.84 -10.19 17.72
C ARG A 685 -1.65 -10.73 16.31
N HIS A 686 -1.42 -9.83 15.35
CA HIS A 686 -1.22 -10.17 13.94
C HIS A 686 0.12 -10.88 13.72
N LEU A 687 1.21 -10.40 14.32
CA LEU A 687 2.52 -11.04 14.20
C LEU A 687 2.50 -12.47 14.75
N GLY A 688 1.93 -12.66 15.94
CA GLY A 688 1.77 -13.98 16.55
C GLY A 688 0.89 -14.90 15.70
N GLY A 689 -0.19 -14.37 15.10
CA GLY A 689 -1.04 -15.10 14.16
C GLY A 689 -0.31 -15.55 12.89
N ILE A 690 0.55 -14.70 12.32
CA ILE A 690 1.37 -15.02 11.15
C ILE A 690 2.35 -16.14 11.46
N LEU A 691 3.12 -16.02 12.55
CA LEU A 691 4.13 -17.02 12.92
C LEU A 691 3.51 -18.37 13.29
N ASP A 692 2.32 -18.37 13.89
CA ASP A 692 1.58 -19.59 14.22
C ASP A 692 1.04 -20.26 12.95
N SER A 693 0.48 -19.48 12.02
CA SER A 693 -0.07 -19.98 10.75
C SER A 693 1.00 -20.56 9.83
N ASP A 694 2.20 -19.99 9.84
CA ASP A 694 3.34 -20.49 9.07
C ASP A 694 4.05 -21.69 9.75
N GLY A 695 3.61 -22.08 10.96
CA GLY A 695 4.24 -23.14 11.75
C GLY A 695 5.65 -22.79 12.24
N VAL A 696 6.00 -21.49 12.26
CA VAL A 696 7.31 -20.99 12.69
C VAL A 696 7.40 -20.89 14.22
N LEU A 697 6.35 -20.35 14.86
CA LEU A 697 6.26 -20.25 16.32
C LEU A 697 4.79 -20.25 16.77
N GLY A 698 4.41 -21.22 17.59
CA GLY A 698 3.03 -21.33 18.08
C GLY A 698 2.62 -20.13 18.95
N ALA A 699 1.36 -19.71 18.85
CA ALA A 699 0.84 -18.50 19.49
C ALA A 699 1.01 -18.49 21.02
N GLN A 700 0.86 -19.65 21.68
CA GLN A 700 1.06 -19.75 23.13
C GLN A 700 2.52 -19.49 23.53
N THR A 701 3.47 -20.01 22.75
CA THR A 701 4.90 -19.75 22.98
C THR A 701 5.23 -18.29 22.70
N PHE A 702 4.67 -17.70 21.64
CA PHE A 702 4.84 -16.28 21.34
C PHE A 702 4.41 -15.39 22.52
N TRP A 703 3.21 -15.60 23.06
CA TRP A 703 2.74 -14.82 24.22
C TRP A 703 3.52 -15.11 25.51
N ALA A 704 4.06 -16.32 25.68
CA ALA A 704 4.99 -16.59 26.78
C ALA A 704 6.29 -15.76 26.67
N LEU A 705 6.78 -15.48 25.46
CA LEU A 705 7.93 -14.57 25.26
C LEU A 705 7.57 -13.11 25.53
N VAL A 706 6.34 -12.69 25.20
CA VAL A 706 5.84 -11.36 25.58
C VAL A 706 5.76 -11.22 27.10
N ALA A 707 5.25 -12.24 27.79
CA ALA A 707 5.23 -12.32 29.25
C ALA A 707 6.65 -12.23 29.84
N GLU A 708 7.61 -12.97 29.26
CA GLU A 708 9.02 -12.97 29.68
C GLU A 708 9.63 -11.55 29.68
N VAL A 709 9.27 -10.70 28.71
CA VAL A 709 9.73 -9.31 28.66
C VAL A 709 9.17 -8.47 29.81
N LEU A 710 7.89 -8.63 30.13
CA LEU A 710 7.27 -7.92 31.25
C LEU A 710 7.83 -8.37 32.60
N ASP A 711 7.99 -9.68 32.78
CA ASP A 711 8.55 -10.26 34.02
C ASP A 711 10.02 -9.82 34.21
N ARG A 712 10.78 -9.74 33.12
CA ARG A 712 12.14 -9.19 33.14
C ARG A 712 12.15 -7.71 33.51
N TYR A 713 11.28 -6.90 32.91
CA TYR A 713 11.18 -5.48 33.24
C TYR A 713 10.90 -5.28 34.73
N GLU A 714 9.96 -6.03 35.30
CA GLU A 714 9.65 -5.97 36.73
C GLU A 714 10.82 -6.41 37.61
N ALA A 715 11.60 -7.40 37.19
CA ALA A 715 12.80 -7.83 37.92
C ALA A 715 13.93 -6.79 37.86
N GLU A 716 14.11 -6.11 36.73
CA GLU A 716 15.14 -5.08 36.50
C GLU A 716 14.74 -3.72 37.13
N HIS A 717 13.44 -3.41 37.17
CA HIS A 717 12.90 -2.13 37.64
C HIS A 717 11.74 -2.31 38.64
N PRO A 718 11.94 -2.94 39.81
CA PRO A 718 10.86 -3.31 40.73
C PRO A 718 10.06 -2.10 41.26
N GLU A 719 10.71 -0.94 41.43
CA GLU A 719 10.04 0.29 41.89
C GLU A 719 9.18 0.96 40.81
N LEU A 720 9.42 0.64 39.53
CA LEU A 720 8.70 1.22 38.38
C LEU A 720 7.73 0.23 37.74
N ALA A 721 7.66 -1.01 38.21
CA ALA A 721 6.87 -2.09 37.59
C ALA A 721 5.36 -1.78 37.49
N ARG A 722 4.86 -0.84 38.31
CA ARG A 722 3.46 -0.37 38.32
C ARG A 722 3.31 1.08 37.82
N GLY A 723 4.34 1.62 37.18
CA GLY A 723 4.39 3.01 36.74
C GLY A 723 4.70 4.00 37.87
N LEU A 724 4.99 5.26 37.52
CA LEU A 724 5.32 6.32 38.48
C LEU A 724 4.24 6.55 39.56
N ALA A 725 2.97 6.36 39.21
CA ALA A 725 1.85 6.49 40.13
C ALA A 725 1.46 5.18 40.84
N GLY A 726 2.08 4.04 40.47
CA GLY A 726 1.81 2.73 41.07
C GLY A 726 0.48 2.09 40.67
N ASP A 727 -0.18 2.58 39.62
CA ASP A 727 -1.54 2.22 39.20
C ASP A 727 -1.64 1.50 37.85
N VAL A 728 -0.51 1.21 37.17
CA VAL A 728 -0.50 0.52 35.88
C VAL A 728 -0.26 -0.97 36.07
N ASP A 729 -1.16 -1.81 35.56
CA ASP A 729 -1.07 -3.28 35.64
C ASP A 729 -1.04 -3.94 34.26
N LEU A 730 0.16 -4.18 33.72
CA LEU A 730 0.33 -4.85 32.42
C LEU A 730 0.11 -6.38 32.49
N ARG A 731 -0.07 -6.94 33.69
CA ARG A 731 -0.28 -8.37 33.96
C ARG A 731 -1.71 -8.67 34.47
N ALA A 732 -2.62 -7.70 34.36
CA ALA A 732 -4.02 -7.85 34.73
C ALA A 732 -4.70 -8.99 33.96
N GLU A 733 -5.69 -9.65 34.56
CA GLU A 733 -6.41 -10.79 33.94
C GLU A 733 -7.12 -10.39 32.63
N ARG A 734 -7.64 -9.16 32.59
CA ARG A 734 -8.44 -8.63 31.49
C ARG A 734 -8.16 -7.14 31.29
N PHE A 735 -8.36 -6.67 30.07
CA PHE A 735 -8.29 -5.24 29.73
C PHE A 735 -9.43 -4.85 28.79
N ALA A 736 -9.73 -3.55 28.71
CA ALA A 736 -10.79 -3.00 27.87
C ALA A 736 -10.49 -3.22 26.37
N HIS A 737 -11.48 -3.70 25.62
CA HIS A 737 -11.32 -4.01 24.20
C HIS A 737 -11.63 -2.79 23.34
N SER A 738 -10.60 -1.99 23.03
CA SER A 738 -10.72 -0.86 22.10
C SER A 738 -10.85 -1.38 20.66
N CYS A 739 -11.78 -0.83 19.90
CA CYS A 739 -12.18 -1.35 18.59
C CYS A 739 -11.96 -0.31 17.49
N LEU A 740 -11.02 -0.56 16.58
CA LEU A 740 -10.60 0.40 15.56
C LEU A 740 -11.63 0.57 14.45
N ASN A 741 -12.16 -0.52 13.89
CA ASN A 741 -13.16 -0.44 12.82
C ASN A 741 -14.43 0.25 13.33
N ARG A 742 -14.86 -0.02 14.56
CA ARG A 742 -15.99 0.72 15.18
C ARG A 742 -15.81 2.24 15.11
N LEU A 743 -14.60 2.75 15.31
CA LEU A 743 -14.31 4.18 15.22
C LEU A 743 -14.53 4.71 13.80
N GLN A 744 -13.98 4.01 12.80
CA GLN A 744 -14.13 4.39 11.40
C GLN A 744 -15.58 4.27 10.91
N LEU A 745 -16.26 3.18 11.27
CA LEU A 745 -17.66 2.91 10.91
C LEU A 745 -18.61 3.96 11.50
N ARG A 746 -18.36 4.43 12.73
CA ARG A 746 -19.12 5.52 13.36
C ARG A 746 -19.01 6.82 12.57
N ASN A 747 -17.80 7.16 12.12
CA ASN A 747 -17.57 8.37 11.31
C ASN A 747 -16.32 8.25 10.42
N THR A 748 -16.52 7.87 9.17
CA THR A 748 -15.42 7.68 8.22
C THR A 748 -14.83 8.98 7.66
N MET A 749 -15.43 10.14 7.97
CA MET A 749 -14.93 11.45 7.59
C MET A 749 -14.07 12.09 8.69
N GLN A 750 -14.41 11.82 9.95
CA GLN A 750 -13.69 12.33 11.11
C GLN A 750 -13.80 11.31 12.26
N MET A 751 -12.85 10.38 12.30
CA MET A 751 -12.86 9.24 13.22
C MET A 751 -12.75 9.64 14.70
N VAL A 752 -11.97 10.69 14.98
CA VAL A 752 -11.62 11.15 16.33
C VAL A 752 -11.78 12.66 16.43
N ASP A 753 -12.36 13.14 17.54
CA ASP A 753 -12.25 14.54 17.90
C ASP A 753 -10.86 14.80 18.49
N ILE A 754 -10.07 15.60 17.78
CA ILE A 754 -8.68 15.91 18.13
C ILE A 754 -8.61 16.75 19.41
N GLY A 755 -9.70 17.40 19.81
CA GLY A 755 -9.80 18.07 21.10
C GLY A 755 -9.98 17.12 22.29
N ASN A 756 -10.39 15.87 22.06
CA ASN A 756 -10.66 14.88 23.10
C ASN A 756 -10.56 13.42 22.57
N GLN A 757 -9.34 12.94 22.37
CA GLN A 757 -9.08 11.62 21.78
C GLN A 757 -9.59 10.46 22.67
N ALA A 758 -9.49 10.59 24.00
CA ALA A 758 -9.92 9.55 24.95
C ALA A 758 -11.42 9.29 24.93
N GLU A 759 -12.25 10.34 24.79
CA GLU A 759 -13.71 10.21 24.66
C GLU A 759 -14.14 9.61 23.32
N SER A 760 -13.25 9.61 22.32
CA SER A 760 -13.57 9.05 21.01
C SER A 760 -13.51 7.52 20.99
N LEU A 761 -12.78 6.87 21.91
CA LEU A 761 -12.57 5.42 21.96
C LEU A 761 -13.89 4.65 22.10
N LEU A 762 -13.99 3.54 21.38
CA LEU A 762 -15.16 2.65 21.41
C LEU A 762 -14.73 1.29 21.93
N TYR A 763 -15.44 0.81 22.96
CA TYR A 763 -15.11 -0.43 23.64
C TYR A 763 -16.17 -1.51 23.40
N ALA A 764 -15.72 -2.74 23.17
CA ALA A 764 -16.58 -3.92 23.12
C ALA A 764 -16.43 -4.78 24.38
N GLY A 765 -16.53 -4.17 25.57
CA GLY A 765 -16.32 -4.86 26.85
C GLY A 765 -14.84 -5.09 27.14
N THR A 766 -14.48 -6.28 27.63
CA THR A 766 -13.08 -6.63 27.95
C THR A 766 -12.63 -7.89 27.23
N MET A 767 -11.32 -8.07 27.06
CA MET A 767 -10.66 -9.29 26.55
C MET A 767 -9.77 -9.93 27.60
N ARG A 768 -9.50 -11.23 27.46
CA ARG A 768 -8.49 -11.93 28.30
C ARG A 768 -7.10 -11.46 27.91
N ASN A 769 -6.29 -11.11 28.90
CA ASN A 769 -4.89 -10.80 28.68
C ASN A 769 -4.10 -12.11 28.46
N PRO A 770 -3.47 -12.33 27.30
CA PRO A 770 -2.69 -13.54 27.02
C PRO A 770 -1.45 -13.66 27.90
N VAL A 771 -1.05 -12.57 28.55
CA VAL A 771 0.05 -12.50 29.50
C VAL A 771 -0.45 -12.19 30.91
N ALA A 772 -1.66 -12.61 31.27
CA ALA A 772 -2.08 -12.60 32.68
C ALA A 772 -1.21 -13.55 33.52
N ARG A 773 -1.11 -13.28 34.83
CA ARG A 773 -0.44 -14.16 35.81
C ARG A 773 -1.26 -15.39 36.19
#